data_AF-A0A2V6CPJ2-F1
#
_entry.id   AF-A0A2V6CPJ2-F1
#
_cell.length_a   1.000
_cell.length_b   1.000
_cell.length_c   1.000
_cell.angle_alpha   90.00
_cell.angle_beta   90.00
_cell.angle_gamma   90.00
#
_symmetry.space_group_name_H-M   'P 1'
#
loop_
_entity.id
_entity.type
_entity.pdbx_description
1 polymer ?
#
loop_
_entity_poly.entity_id
_entity_poly.type
_entity_poly.pdbx_seq_one_letter_code
_entity_poly.pdbx_strand_id
1 'polypeptide(L)'
;MKRCVVLGPIIFWTGAACALTPHQWQYRQSIDVPAAGLVRINLPLETSNIARPDLSDLRIIDSNEKEIPFLIDQPMPRPESSVLAKDFRPEITSAETRLLITTDADLTIAGVMLETPASANFIKAARVEGSNDQKDWRTLTLGAPLFRMGNGATNLRVAFPEGRWQFLRVVVDDNRTPPIPWTNARLIVAGSRAPTEPVSVTIKSRDENPGMTRLGIDLGAANLRIASIRIGTSEPVFTRTVKVAAPELSAQNLQEETLSSEVLYRVDLNGKVEAHLDLPIDKQIFGRELVLLIDNGDSPPLLVSEVRADRRITRLIFFAATPGAYSLLSGNSQCELPRYDLSHLGDQLRQAGTTQGQLSLPAQNPGYNPAANLPQDFATGAKIDVAPWKFRKPIQIAQPGAQQIELDPDILARAAPDFRDLRVVSENAQLPYLIECTSIERTVSLNPGIANDPKRPTFSRWKLKLPQAALPLTRVTCASASGLFERTFRLWEELTDERGDQYPHELAQTTWRRVPNQPAGQLAVSFAALPKTDTVLIETDNGDNPPIELHDFRGYYPVTRIIFASPKSQSVTLYYGNEEAASPRYDAKLVAAQLLRSERTPAALGSQEILKSERVTETLTGSARYIFWGVLGIVVVALLILISRLLPKAT
;
A
#
# COMPACT_ATOMS: atom_id res chain seq x y z
N MET A 1 16.62 -40.85 -36.34
CA MET A 1 17.30 -41.52 -35.21
C MET A 1 16.44 -41.34 -33.96
N LYS A 2 15.84 -42.43 -33.45
CA LYS A 2 15.05 -42.42 -32.20
C LYS A 2 16.02 -42.21 -31.03
N ARG A 3 15.94 -41.07 -30.33
CA ARG A 3 16.65 -40.87 -29.06
C ARG A 3 15.94 -41.67 -27.99
N CYS A 4 16.48 -42.84 -27.64
CA CYS A 4 16.13 -43.53 -26.39
C CYS A 4 16.56 -42.64 -25.22
N VAL A 5 15.58 -42.12 -24.47
CA VAL A 5 15.82 -41.52 -23.16
C VAL A 5 15.98 -42.68 -22.19
N VAL A 6 17.21 -42.93 -21.76
CA VAL A 6 17.51 -43.86 -20.68
C VAL A 6 17.15 -43.17 -19.37
N LEU A 7 15.98 -43.50 -18.81
CA LEU A 7 15.63 -43.18 -17.42
C LEU A 7 16.43 -44.14 -16.53
N GLY A 8 17.55 -43.66 -15.97
CA GLY A 8 18.25 -44.37 -14.90
C GLY A 8 17.42 -44.38 -13.61
N PRO A 9 17.50 -45.42 -12.78
CA PRO A 9 16.76 -45.49 -11.52
C PRO A 9 17.27 -44.39 -10.56
N ILE A 10 16.40 -43.44 -10.23
CA ILE A 10 16.65 -42.45 -9.17
C ILE A 10 16.46 -43.18 -7.85
N ILE A 11 17.56 -43.51 -7.17
CA ILE A 11 17.54 -44.17 -5.86
C ILE A 11 17.42 -43.08 -4.79
N PHE A 12 16.24 -42.96 -4.18
CA PHE A 12 16.05 -42.12 -2.99
C PHE A 12 16.71 -42.79 -1.79
N TRP A 13 17.92 -42.37 -1.41
CA TRP A 13 18.56 -42.80 -0.18
C TRP A 13 17.84 -42.18 1.02
N THR A 14 17.19 -43.01 1.84
CA THR A 14 16.67 -42.56 3.15
C THR A 14 17.82 -42.51 4.15
N GLY A 15 18.51 -41.37 4.23
CA GLY A 15 19.37 -41.09 5.39
C GLY A 15 18.55 -41.12 6.68
N ALA A 16 19.19 -41.44 7.80
CA ALA A 16 18.55 -41.43 9.12
C ALA A 16 18.09 -39.99 9.44
N ALA A 17 16.81 -39.72 9.22
CA ALA A 17 16.17 -38.50 9.68
C ALA A 17 16.05 -38.58 11.21
N CYS A 18 16.41 -37.51 11.92
CA CYS A 18 15.95 -37.32 13.29
C CYS A 18 14.44 -37.60 13.33
N ALA A 19 13.98 -38.37 14.30
CA ALA A 19 12.57 -38.72 14.42
C ALA A 19 11.74 -37.44 14.46
N LEU A 20 11.03 -37.16 13.38
CA LEU A 20 10.00 -36.13 13.33
C LEU A 20 9.03 -36.39 14.47
N THR A 21 8.66 -35.37 15.24
CA THR A 21 7.62 -35.47 16.28
C THR A 21 6.34 -34.81 15.78
N PRO A 22 5.40 -35.55 15.15
CA PRO A 22 4.23 -34.96 14.48
C PRO A 22 3.34 -34.13 15.42
N HIS A 23 3.38 -34.41 16.72
CA HIS A 23 2.67 -33.70 17.78
C HIS A 23 3.02 -32.20 17.91
N GLN A 24 4.14 -31.75 17.31
CA GLN A 24 4.51 -30.33 17.24
C GLN A 24 3.81 -29.57 16.10
N TRP A 25 3.13 -30.25 15.18
CA TRP A 25 2.41 -29.61 14.09
C TRP A 25 0.93 -29.47 14.44
N GLN A 26 0.41 -28.25 14.34
CA GLN A 26 -0.97 -27.94 14.69
C GLN A 26 -1.98 -28.55 13.72
N TYR A 27 -1.62 -28.68 12.44
CA TYR A 27 -2.52 -29.14 11.40
C TYR A 27 -1.99 -30.38 10.70
N ARG A 28 -2.92 -31.28 10.34
CA ARG A 28 -2.68 -32.48 9.54
C ARG A 28 -3.71 -32.56 8.42
N GLN A 29 -3.26 -32.84 7.21
CA GLN A 29 -4.08 -33.06 6.02
C GLN A 29 -3.78 -34.43 5.42
N SER A 30 -4.81 -35.14 4.96
CA SER A 30 -4.63 -36.39 4.24
C SER A 30 -4.26 -36.12 2.78
N ILE A 31 -3.30 -36.86 2.26
CA ILE A 31 -2.98 -36.93 0.84
C ILE A 31 -3.37 -38.32 0.35
N ASP A 32 -4.35 -38.40 -0.54
CA ASP A 32 -4.66 -39.64 -1.25
C ASP A 32 -3.77 -39.79 -2.48
N VAL A 33 -2.99 -40.87 -2.51
CA VAL A 33 -2.04 -41.19 -3.58
C VAL A 33 -2.54 -42.40 -4.37
N PRO A 34 -2.98 -42.22 -5.63
CA PRO A 34 -3.64 -43.29 -6.38
C PRO A 34 -2.67 -44.33 -6.98
N ALA A 35 -1.38 -43.99 -7.12
CA ALA A 35 -0.37 -44.89 -7.67
C ALA A 35 1.02 -44.57 -7.11
N ALA A 36 1.89 -45.59 -7.01
CA ALA A 36 3.30 -45.41 -6.66
C ALA A 36 4.04 -44.61 -7.75
N GLY A 37 5.05 -43.83 -7.36
CA GLY A 37 5.86 -42.99 -8.24
C GLY A 37 5.94 -41.54 -7.79
N LEU A 38 6.27 -40.63 -8.72
CA LEU A 38 6.27 -39.20 -8.43
C LEU A 38 4.83 -38.67 -8.34
N VAL A 39 4.53 -38.04 -7.22
CA VAL A 39 3.24 -37.44 -6.92
C VAL A 39 3.41 -35.92 -6.89
N ARG A 40 2.45 -35.21 -7.47
CA ARG A 40 2.31 -33.77 -7.38
C ARG A 40 1.01 -33.41 -6.66
N ILE A 41 1.11 -32.52 -5.70
CA ILE A 41 -0.05 -31.88 -5.07
C ILE A 41 0.05 -30.36 -5.19
N ASN A 42 -1.08 -29.69 -5.40
CA ASN A 42 -1.15 -28.24 -5.33
C ASN A 42 -1.49 -27.84 -3.89
N LEU A 43 -0.83 -26.83 -3.34
CA LEU A 43 -1.19 -26.30 -2.03
C LEU A 43 -2.44 -25.43 -2.16
N PRO A 44 -3.55 -25.80 -1.50
CA PRO A 44 -4.77 -25.01 -1.51
C PRO A 44 -4.59 -23.73 -0.70
N LEU A 45 -5.55 -22.82 -0.83
CA LEU A 45 -5.53 -21.51 -0.19
C LEU A 45 -5.52 -21.64 1.34
N GLU A 46 -6.27 -22.61 1.86
CA GLU A 46 -6.41 -22.91 3.28
C GLU A 46 -5.10 -23.39 3.89
N THR A 47 -4.31 -24.22 3.17
CA THR A 47 -2.97 -24.64 3.64
C THR A 47 -1.99 -23.48 3.61
N SER A 48 -2.02 -22.66 2.56
CA SER A 48 -1.13 -21.48 2.45
C SER A 48 -1.38 -20.48 3.59
N ASN A 49 -2.65 -20.31 3.97
CA ASN A 49 -3.09 -19.44 5.04
C ASN A 49 -2.52 -19.80 6.42
N ILE A 50 -2.35 -21.10 6.70
CA ILE A 50 -1.90 -21.60 8.02
C ILE A 50 -0.40 -21.93 8.05
N ALA A 51 0.20 -22.23 6.89
CA ALA A 51 1.62 -22.51 6.78
C ALA A 51 2.44 -21.23 7.04
N ARG A 52 3.74 -21.41 7.33
CA ARG A 52 4.67 -20.28 7.34
C ARG A 52 4.87 -19.74 5.91
N PRO A 53 5.18 -18.45 5.73
CA PRO A 53 5.35 -17.88 4.40
C PRO A 53 6.50 -18.46 3.59
N ASP A 54 7.55 -18.91 4.28
CA ASP A 54 8.70 -19.61 3.71
C ASP A 54 8.43 -21.11 3.51
N LEU A 55 7.23 -21.59 3.91
CA LEU A 55 6.78 -22.98 3.84
C LEU A 55 7.70 -23.94 4.61
N SER A 56 8.50 -23.41 5.54
CA SER A 56 9.51 -24.19 6.27
C SER A 56 8.92 -25.19 7.24
N ASP A 57 7.68 -24.98 7.65
CA ASP A 57 6.92 -25.84 8.52
C ASP A 57 6.21 -26.98 7.79
N LEU A 58 6.30 -27.09 6.47
CA LEU A 58 5.66 -28.20 5.77
C LEU A 58 6.45 -29.50 5.95
N ARG A 59 5.76 -30.59 6.25
CA ARG A 59 6.34 -31.95 6.30
C ARG A 59 5.38 -32.95 5.66
N ILE A 60 5.90 -33.86 4.84
CA ILE A 60 5.13 -34.99 4.32
C ILE A 60 5.56 -36.25 5.08
N ILE A 61 4.60 -37.01 5.58
CA ILE A 61 4.84 -38.31 6.24
C ILE A 61 4.04 -39.42 5.57
N ASP A 62 4.58 -40.64 5.60
CA ASP A 62 3.86 -41.85 5.21
C ASP A 62 2.94 -42.38 6.32
N SER A 63 2.28 -43.52 6.08
CA SER A 63 1.40 -44.18 7.03
C SER A 63 2.10 -44.68 8.30
N ASN A 64 3.43 -44.78 8.30
CA ASN A 64 4.25 -45.17 9.46
C ASN A 64 4.85 -43.94 10.16
N GLU A 65 4.36 -42.74 9.85
CA GLU A 65 4.85 -41.45 10.33
C GLU A 65 6.31 -41.14 9.97
N LYS A 66 6.85 -41.82 8.96
CA LYS A 66 8.19 -41.54 8.45
C LYS A 66 8.15 -40.36 7.49
N GLU A 67 9.03 -39.39 7.71
CA GLU A 67 9.18 -38.23 6.84
C GLU A 67 9.64 -38.61 5.43
N ILE A 68 8.98 -38.04 4.43
CA ILE A 68 9.23 -38.24 3.01
C ILE A 68 9.80 -36.95 2.41
N PRO A 69 10.99 -37.01 1.77
CA PRO A 69 11.55 -35.89 1.04
C PRO A 69 10.62 -35.36 -0.05
N PHE A 70 10.52 -34.04 -0.16
CA PHE A 70 9.70 -33.37 -1.18
C PHE A 70 10.36 -32.10 -1.72
N LEU A 71 10.00 -31.73 -2.95
CA LEU A 71 10.39 -30.50 -3.62
C LEU A 71 9.24 -29.50 -3.56
N ILE A 72 9.54 -28.27 -3.14
CA ILE A 72 8.63 -27.13 -3.28
C ILE A 72 8.81 -26.53 -4.69
N ASP A 73 7.74 -26.54 -5.48
CA ASP A 73 7.68 -25.97 -6.82
C ASP A 73 6.77 -24.75 -6.87
N GLN A 74 7.39 -23.58 -7.07
CA GLN A 74 6.73 -22.28 -7.23
C GLN A 74 7.00 -21.76 -8.64
N PRO A 75 6.29 -22.28 -9.67
CA PRO A 75 6.50 -21.87 -11.05
C PRO A 75 6.23 -20.37 -11.19
N MET A 76 7.23 -19.65 -11.69
CA MET A 76 7.13 -18.22 -12.00
C MET A 76 7.11 -18.02 -13.51
N PRO A 77 6.34 -17.04 -14.01
CA PRO A 77 6.40 -16.71 -15.42
C PRO A 77 7.79 -16.18 -15.76
N ARG A 78 8.24 -16.44 -16.98
CA ARG A 78 9.33 -15.66 -17.56
C ARG A 78 8.67 -14.44 -18.19
N PRO A 79 8.96 -13.22 -17.72
CA PRO A 79 8.39 -12.03 -18.34
C PRO A 79 8.83 -11.97 -19.81
N GLU A 80 7.97 -11.39 -20.65
CA GLU A 80 8.40 -11.02 -21.98
C GLU A 80 9.58 -10.06 -21.88
N SER A 81 10.54 -10.22 -22.79
CA SER A 81 11.64 -9.27 -22.93
C SER A 81 11.50 -8.53 -24.25
N SER A 82 12.25 -7.44 -24.41
CA SER A 82 12.28 -6.71 -25.66
C SER A 82 13.71 -6.59 -26.16
N VAL A 83 13.89 -6.79 -27.47
CA VAL A 83 15.15 -6.57 -28.17
C VAL A 83 14.93 -5.60 -29.31
N LEU A 84 15.94 -4.80 -29.65
CA LEU A 84 15.84 -3.93 -30.81
C LEU A 84 15.74 -4.77 -32.09
N ALA A 85 14.95 -4.31 -33.07
CA ALA A 85 15.00 -4.88 -34.40
C ALA A 85 16.42 -4.74 -35.00
N LYS A 86 16.82 -5.70 -35.84
CA LYS A 86 18.12 -5.69 -36.52
C LYS A 86 18.19 -4.61 -37.59
N ASP A 87 17.08 -4.40 -38.28
CA ASP A 87 16.91 -3.34 -39.27
C ASP A 87 15.44 -2.88 -39.25
N PHE A 88 15.23 -1.59 -39.51
CA PHE A 88 13.92 -0.95 -39.48
C PHE A 88 13.83 0.06 -40.62
N ARG A 89 12.95 -0.21 -41.58
CA ARG A 89 12.77 0.61 -42.79
C ARG A 89 11.33 1.10 -42.90
N PRO A 90 11.05 2.37 -42.55
CA PRO A 90 9.76 2.98 -42.78
C PRO A 90 9.64 3.49 -44.22
N GLU A 91 8.50 3.25 -44.83
CA GLU A 91 8.11 3.78 -46.15
C GLU A 91 6.71 4.39 -46.02
N ILE A 92 6.60 5.70 -46.23
CA ILE A 92 5.32 6.41 -46.23
C ILE A 92 4.78 6.39 -47.65
N THR A 93 3.53 5.95 -47.82
CA THR A 93 2.79 6.01 -49.08
C THR A 93 1.60 6.97 -48.92
N SER A 94 0.77 7.13 -49.97
CA SER A 94 -0.35 8.07 -49.93
C SER A 94 -1.45 7.74 -48.92
N ALA A 95 -1.58 6.47 -48.50
CA ALA A 95 -2.69 5.96 -47.70
C ALA A 95 -2.24 5.11 -46.50
N GLU A 96 -0.96 4.72 -46.44
CA GLU A 96 -0.43 3.85 -45.40
C GLU A 96 1.07 4.07 -45.20
N THR A 97 1.54 3.80 -43.99
CA THR A 97 2.96 3.71 -43.66
C THR A 97 3.34 2.25 -43.49
N ARG A 98 4.28 1.77 -44.32
CA ARG A 98 4.80 0.40 -44.29
C ARG A 98 6.12 0.38 -43.52
N LEU A 99 6.19 -0.47 -42.51
CA LEU A 99 7.38 -0.65 -41.68
C LEU A 99 7.91 -2.05 -41.94
N LEU A 100 9.01 -2.14 -42.69
CA LEU A 100 9.72 -3.40 -42.88
C LEU A 100 10.75 -3.57 -41.74
N ILE A 101 10.61 -4.66 -41.00
CA ILE A 101 11.39 -4.95 -39.81
C ILE A 101 12.14 -6.25 -40.04
N THR A 102 13.47 -6.21 -39.93
CA THR A 102 14.30 -7.42 -39.91
C THR A 102 14.54 -7.86 -38.48
N THR A 103 14.31 -9.12 -38.22
CA THR A 103 14.39 -9.71 -36.87
C THR A 103 15.66 -10.55 -36.70
N ASP A 104 15.78 -11.19 -35.54
CA ASP A 104 16.66 -12.34 -35.34
C ASP A 104 15.83 -13.64 -35.47
N ALA A 105 16.24 -14.53 -36.37
CA ALA A 105 15.50 -15.73 -36.77
C ALA A 105 15.37 -16.77 -35.64
N ASP A 106 16.22 -16.69 -34.62
CA ASP A 106 16.24 -17.64 -33.50
C ASP A 106 15.26 -17.28 -32.37
N LEU A 107 14.68 -16.08 -32.42
CA LEU A 107 13.73 -15.60 -31.42
C LEU A 107 12.30 -16.00 -31.75
N THR A 108 11.60 -16.55 -30.75
CA THR A 108 10.14 -16.64 -30.78
C THR A 108 9.57 -15.29 -30.34
N ILE A 109 8.86 -14.61 -31.23
CA ILE A 109 8.37 -13.24 -31.06
C ILE A 109 6.86 -13.27 -30.84
N ALA A 110 6.37 -12.56 -29.82
CA ALA A 110 4.95 -12.43 -29.45
C ALA A 110 4.31 -11.11 -29.92
N GLY A 111 5.13 -10.18 -30.41
CA GLY A 111 4.66 -8.88 -30.84
C GLY A 111 5.78 -7.92 -31.23
N VAL A 112 5.40 -6.70 -31.59
CA VAL A 112 6.32 -5.58 -31.78
C VAL A 112 5.85 -4.36 -30.98
N MET A 113 6.79 -3.65 -30.39
CA MET A 113 6.58 -2.32 -29.80
C MET A 113 7.17 -1.29 -30.75
N LEU A 114 6.35 -0.39 -31.28
CA LEU A 114 6.80 0.65 -32.20
C LEU A 114 7.22 1.91 -31.44
N GLU A 115 8.27 2.57 -31.90
CA GLU A 115 8.76 3.82 -31.32
C GLU A 115 8.44 5.00 -32.24
N THR A 116 7.93 6.08 -31.65
CA THR A 116 7.61 7.33 -32.36
C THR A 116 7.93 8.56 -31.52
N PRO A 117 8.55 9.60 -32.10
CA PRO A 117 8.76 10.88 -31.44
C PRO A 117 7.48 11.73 -31.39
N ALA A 118 6.39 11.32 -32.06
CA ALA A 118 5.15 12.09 -32.13
C ALA A 118 4.51 12.24 -30.74
N SER A 119 4.60 13.43 -30.12
CA SER A 119 4.01 13.72 -28.82
C SER A 119 2.51 14.03 -28.88
N ALA A 120 2.00 14.34 -30.07
CA ALA A 120 0.58 14.64 -30.29
C ALA A 120 -0.31 13.39 -30.13
N ASN A 121 -1.57 13.62 -29.80
CA ASN A 121 -2.57 12.55 -29.74
C ASN A 121 -2.78 11.95 -31.12
N PHE A 122 -2.77 10.62 -31.21
CA PHE A 122 -3.08 9.92 -32.45
C PHE A 122 -3.75 8.58 -32.17
N ILE A 123 -4.50 8.11 -33.17
CA ILE A 123 -5.06 6.77 -33.23
C ILE A 123 -4.82 6.27 -34.66
N LYS A 124 -4.24 5.08 -34.76
CA LYS A 124 -3.92 4.39 -36.01
C LYS A 124 -4.35 2.92 -35.90
N ALA A 125 -4.65 2.30 -37.03
CA ALA A 125 -4.85 0.85 -37.11
C ALA A 125 -3.65 0.23 -37.81
N ALA A 126 -3.16 -0.91 -37.32
CA ALA A 126 -2.05 -1.63 -37.91
C ALA A 126 -2.45 -3.06 -38.29
N ARG A 127 -1.97 -3.51 -39.45
CA ARG A 127 -1.89 -4.95 -39.78
C ARG A 127 -0.44 -5.40 -39.68
N VAL A 128 -0.22 -6.65 -39.27
CA VAL A 128 1.13 -7.25 -39.25
C VAL A 128 1.14 -8.50 -40.08
N GLU A 129 2.16 -8.62 -40.91
CA GLU A 129 2.45 -9.80 -41.72
C GLU A 129 3.85 -10.30 -41.38
N GLY A 130 4.04 -11.62 -41.38
CA GLY A 130 5.33 -12.28 -41.16
C GLY A 130 5.80 -13.03 -42.40
N SER A 131 7.11 -13.01 -42.65
CA SER A 131 7.75 -13.73 -43.75
C SER A 131 9.13 -14.25 -43.34
N ASN A 132 9.60 -15.30 -44.02
CA ASN A 132 10.96 -15.83 -43.85
C ASN A 132 11.85 -15.59 -45.09
N ASP A 133 11.30 -15.04 -46.17
CA ASP A 133 12.01 -14.85 -47.45
C ASP A 133 11.66 -13.53 -48.18
N GLN A 134 10.83 -12.69 -47.56
CA GLN A 134 10.26 -11.45 -48.10
C GLN A 134 9.34 -11.61 -49.32
N LYS A 135 9.04 -12.84 -49.74
CA LYS A 135 8.16 -13.13 -50.89
C LYS A 135 6.82 -13.64 -50.40
N ASP A 136 6.85 -14.64 -49.52
CA ASP A 136 5.66 -15.24 -48.95
C ASP A 136 5.32 -14.56 -47.62
N TRP A 137 4.23 -13.81 -47.61
CA TRP A 137 3.75 -13.05 -46.45
C TRP A 137 2.50 -13.68 -45.86
N ARG A 138 2.51 -13.93 -44.55
CA ARG A 138 1.36 -14.41 -43.79
C ARG A 138 0.85 -13.33 -42.84
N THR A 139 -0.43 -13.00 -42.93
CA THR A 139 -1.09 -12.12 -41.96
C THR A 139 -1.09 -12.74 -40.57
N LEU A 140 -0.57 -12.00 -39.59
CA LEU A 140 -0.49 -12.40 -38.18
C LEU A 140 -1.55 -11.70 -37.34
N THR A 141 -1.86 -10.44 -37.65
CA THR A 141 -2.93 -9.68 -36.99
C THR A 141 -3.47 -8.58 -37.91
N LEU A 142 -4.72 -8.17 -37.69
CA LEU A 142 -5.43 -7.16 -38.47
C LEU A 142 -6.07 -6.11 -37.55
N GLY A 143 -5.94 -4.84 -37.92
CA GLY A 143 -6.62 -3.74 -37.22
C GLY A 143 -6.21 -3.59 -35.75
N ALA A 144 -4.96 -3.90 -35.41
CA ALA A 144 -4.41 -3.67 -34.09
C ALA A 144 -4.34 -2.15 -33.82
N PRO A 145 -4.93 -1.65 -32.72
CA PRO A 145 -4.92 -0.23 -32.44
C PRO A 145 -3.54 0.23 -31.97
N LEU A 146 -3.08 1.34 -32.51
CA LEU A 146 -1.89 2.07 -32.07
C LEU A 146 -2.31 3.48 -31.70
N PHE A 147 -2.09 3.88 -30.45
CA PHE A 147 -2.52 5.20 -30.02
C PHE A 147 -1.66 5.77 -28.89
N ARG A 148 -1.72 7.09 -28.80
CA ARG A 148 -1.26 7.89 -27.67
C ARG A 148 -2.32 8.95 -27.41
N MET A 149 -2.76 9.07 -26.17
CA MET A 149 -3.76 10.03 -25.74
C MET A 149 -3.20 10.92 -24.63
N GLY A 150 -3.63 12.18 -24.59
CA GLY A 150 -3.14 13.19 -23.65
C GLY A 150 -3.51 12.92 -22.19
N ASN A 151 -4.40 11.96 -21.96
CA ASN A 151 -4.79 11.47 -20.63
C ASN A 151 -3.87 10.35 -20.10
N GLY A 152 -2.77 10.04 -20.81
CA GLY A 152 -1.80 9.00 -20.42
C GLY A 152 -2.07 7.62 -21.00
N ALA A 153 -3.25 7.36 -21.59
CA ALA A 153 -3.52 6.09 -22.25
C ALA A 153 -2.64 5.94 -23.50
N THR A 154 -1.88 4.85 -23.57
CA THR A 154 -0.97 4.57 -24.69
C THR A 154 -0.97 3.09 -25.02
N ASN A 155 -1.00 2.78 -26.30
CA ASN A 155 -0.73 1.45 -26.81
C ASN A 155 0.09 1.57 -28.09
N LEU A 156 1.40 1.32 -28.00
CA LEU A 156 2.29 1.25 -29.16
C LEU A 156 2.71 -0.20 -29.47
N ARG A 157 2.05 -1.14 -28.80
CA ARG A 157 2.30 -2.58 -28.91
C ARG A 157 1.32 -3.19 -29.89
N VAL A 158 1.85 -3.99 -30.82
CA VAL A 158 1.06 -4.87 -31.66
C VAL A 158 1.41 -6.31 -31.32
N ALA A 159 0.50 -6.97 -30.60
CA ALA A 159 0.62 -8.39 -30.29
C ALA A 159 0.11 -9.27 -31.45
N PHE A 160 0.71 -10.45 -31.60
CA PHE A 160 0.33 -11.45 -32.60
C PHE A 160 0.69 -12.86 -32.10
N PRO A 161 0.19 -13.94 -32.73
CA PRO A 161 0.54 -15.31 -32.33
C PRO A 161 2.05 -15.53 -32.32
N GLU A 162 2.56 -16.13 -31.23
CA GLU A 162 3.97 -16.40 -31.03
C GLU A 162 4.56 -17.20 -32.20
N GLY A 163 5.67 -16.73 -32.75
CA GLY A 163 6.30 -17.40 -33.89
C GLY A 163 7.70 -16.90 -34.17
N ARG A 164 8.43 -17.67 -34.98
CA ARG A 164 9.73 -17.26 -35.53
C ARG A 164 9.51 -16.70 -36.92
N TRP A 165 9.99 -15.49 -37.13
CA TRP A 165 9.85 -14.73 -38.37
C TRP A 165 11.18 -14.08 -38.66
N GLN A 166 11.70 -14.13 -39.89
CA GLN A 166 12.90 -13.35 -40.27
C GLN A 166 12.57 -11.89 -40.62
N PHE A 167 11.36 -11.67 -41.12
CA PHE A 167 10.86 -10.37 -41.53
C PHE A 167 9.45 -10.16 -41.01
N LEU A 168 9.18 -8.97 -40.51
CA LEU A 168 7.84 -8.50 -40.20
C LEU A 168 7.55 -7.27 -41.05
N ARG A 169 6.31 -7.18 -41.56
CA ARG A 169 5.79 -5.99 -42.23
C ARG A 169 4.61 -5.49 -41.42
N VAL A 170 4.79 -4.34 -40.78
CA VAL A 170 3.70 -3.64 -40.10
C VAL A 170 3.18 -2.58 -41.05
N VAL A 171 1.89 -2.58 -41.34
CA VAL A 171 1.29 -1.55 -42.19
C VAL A 171 0.28 -0.76 -41.38
N VAL A 172 0.58 0.52 -41.20
CA VAL A 172 -0.18 1.48 -40.42
C VAL A 172 -1.10 2.26 -41.36
N ASP A 173 -2.39 2.30 -41.05
CA ASP A 173 -3.41 2.99 -41.85
C ASP A 173 -3.36 4.51 -41.62
N ASP A 174 -3.14 5.25 -42.71
CA ASP A 174 -3.06 6.70 -42.75
C ASP A 174 -4.21 7.34 -43.55
N ASN A 175 -5.25 6.57 -43.94
CA ASN A 175 -6.35 7.09 -44.75
C ASN A 175 -7.20 8.15 -44.04
N ARG A 176 -7.31 8.06 -42.72
CA ARG A 176 -8.18 8.94 -41.91
C ARG A 176 -7.42 10.05 -41.21
N THR A 177 -6.12 9.88 -41.01
CA THR A 177 -5.27 10.80 -40.24
C THR A 177 -3.89 10.89 -40.89
N PRO A 178 -3.23 12.06 -40.89
CA PRO A 178 -1.91 12.21 -41.50
C PRO A 178 -0.89 11.18 -40.99
N PRO A 179 0.08 10.73 -41.82
CA PRO A 179 1.16 9.85 -41.39
C PRO A 179 1.91 10.39 -40.18
N ILE A 180 2.36 9.48 -39.30
CA ILE A 180 3.22 9.82 -38.16
C ILE A 180 4.59 9.18 -38.32
N PRO A 181 5.67 9.84 -37.86
CA PRO A 181 7.01 9.27 -37.96
C PRO A 181 7.14 8.07 -37.02
N TRP A 182 7.55 6.93 -37.55
CA TRP A 182 7.99 5.77 -36.77
C TRP A 182 9.49 5.64 -36.91
N THR A 183 10.20 5.57 -35.78
CA THR A 183 11.66 5.64 -35.75
C THR A 183 12.32 4.30 -35.48
N ASN A 184 11.63 3.40 -34.79
CA ASN A 184 12.17 2.09 -34.47
C ASN A 184 11.08 1.07 -34.14
N ALA A 185 11.50 -0.18 -34.00
CA ALA A 185 10.70 -1.26 -33.44
C ALA A 185 11.53 -2.11 -32.48
N ARG A 186 10.91 -2.48 -31.36
CA ARG A 186 11.40 -3.53 -30.48
C ARG A 186 10.58 -4.79 -30.69
N LEU A 187 11.27 -5.92 -30.87
CA LEU A 187 10.66 -7.24 -30.93
C LEU A 187 10.35 -7.68 -29.51
N ILE A 188 9.11 -8.07 -29.26
CA ILE A 188 8.68 -8.61 -27.97
C ILE A 188 8.96 -10.11 -28.02
N VAL A 189 9.99 -10.54 -27.30
CA VAL A 189 10.36 -11.94 -27.20
C VAL A 189 9.37 -12.64 -26.27
N ALA A 190 8.85 -13.77 -26.73
CA ALA A 190 7.87 -14.55 -25.99
C ALA A 190 8.41 -14.97 -24.62
N GLY A 191 7.62 -14.65 -23.58
CA GLY A 191 7.85 -15.13 -22.22
C GLY A 191 7.36 -16.56 -22.03
N SER A 192 7.23 -16.98 -20.77
CA SER A 192 6.54 -18.22 -20.41
C SER A 192 5.48 -17.94 -19.37
N ARG A 193 4.32 -18.59 -19.52
CA ARG A 193 3.25 -18.49 -18.53
C ARG A 193 3.53 -19.43 -17.36
N ALA A 194 3.13 -19.01 -16.17
CA ALA A 194 3.02 -19.86 -15.01
C ALA A 194 1.55 -20.06 -14.66
N PRO A 195 1.17 -21.22 -14.10
CA PRO A 195 -0.20 -21.50 -13.70
C PRO A 195 -0.68 -20.50 -12.64
N THR A 196 -1.94 -20.11 -12.75
CA THR A 196 -2.64 -19.30 -11.77
C THR A 196 -3.93 -19.98 -11.34
N GLU A 197 -4.45 -19.54 -10.20
CA GLU A 197 -5.75 -19.92 -9.68
C GLU A 197 -6.47 -18.66 -9.18
N PRO A 198 -7.76 -18.47 -9.49
CA PRO A 198 -8.50 -17.31 -8.99
C PRO A 198 -8.62 -17.36 -7.47
N VAL A 199 -8.60 -16.17 -6.86
CA VAL A 199 -8.85 -15.96 -5.43
C VAL A 199 -10.05 -15.05 -5.26
N SER A 200 -11.00 -15.49 -4.44
CA SER A 200 -12.12 -14.65 -4.02
C SER A 200 -11.59 -13.56 -3.09
N VAL A 201 -11.68 -12.31 -3.53
CA VAL A 201 -11.28 -11.15 -2.73
C VAL A 201 -12.49 -10.31 -2.39
N THR A 202 -12.43 -9.57 -1.28
CA THR A 202 -13.52 -8.68 -0.85
C THR A 202 -13.02 -7.26 -0.65
N ILE A 203 -13.84 -6.27 -1.01
CA ILE A 203 -13.57 -4.86 -0.72
C ILE A 203 -14.05 -4.60 0.71
N LYS A 204 -13.14 -4.47 1.67
CA LYS A 204 -13.45 -4.21 3.09
C LYS A 204 -13.69 -2.74 3.39
N SER A 205 -13.07 -1.85 2.63
CA SER A 205 -13.19 -0.40 2.82
C SER A 205 -13.04 0.33 1.50
N ARG A 206 -13.73 1.46 1.40
CA ARG A 206 -13.62 2.43 0.31
C ARG A 206 -13.58 3.81 0.93
N ASP A 207 -12.47 4.51 0.75
CA ASP A 207 -12.26 5.87 1.22
C ASP A 207 -12.04 6.78 0.01
N GLU A 208 -12.82 7.86 -0.09
CA GLU A 208 -12.67 8.86 -1.15
C GLU A 208 -11.87 10.04 -0.62
N ASN A 209 -10.56 10.01 -0.90
CA ASN A 209 -9.68 11.14 -0.66
C ASN A 209 -9.81 12.14 -1.82
N PRO A 210 -9.51 13.44 -1.62
CA PRO A 210 -9.48 14.40 -2.72
C PRO A 210 -8.52 13.96 -3.82
N GLY A 211 -9.08 13.74 -5.01
CA GLY A 211 -8.37 13.27 -6.19
C GLY A 211 -7.98 11.79 -6.18
N MET A 212 -8.39 10.99 -5.18
CA MET A 212 -7.97 9.59 -5.07
C MET A 212 -9.03 8.70 -4.41
N THR A 213 -9.34 7.56 -5.02
CA THR A 213 -10.11 6.50 -4.37
C THR A 213 -9.15 5.49 -3.77
N ARG A 214 -9.30 5.17 -2.49
CA ARG A 214 -8.58 4.08 -1.82
C ARG A 214 -9.54 2.92 -1.56
N LEU A 215 -9.15 1.71 -1.96
CA LEU A 215 -9.87 0.48 -1.63
C LEU A 215 -8.99 -0.42 -0.75
N GLY A 216 -9.50 -0.82 0.41
CA GLY A 216 -8.89 -1.90 1.21
C GLY A 216 -9.46 -3.25 0.77
N ILE A 217 -8.59 -4.16 0.34
CA ILE A 217 -8.93 -5.47 -0.22
C ILE A 217 -8.47 -6.56 0.74
N ASP A 218 -9.35 -7.51 1.05
CA ASP A 218 -8.99 -8.75 1.75
C ASP A 218 -8.89 -9.89 0.75
N LEU A 219 -7.74 -10.57 0.80
CA LEU A 219 -7.39 -11.72 -0.03
C LEU A 219 -8.05 -13.02 0.46
N GLY A 220 -8.72 -13.01 1.61
CA GLY A 220 -9.36 -14.17 2.24
C GLY A 220 -8.36 -15.11 2.92
N ALA A 221 -7.08 -15.06 2.55
CA ALA A 221 -5.98 -15.83 3.16
C ALA A 221 -4.67 -15.05 3.22
N ALA A 222 -3.84 -15.43 4.18
CA ALA A 222 -2.46 -14.98 4.31
C ALA A 222 -1.49 -15.77 3.40
N ASN A 223 -0.26 -15.27 3.29
CA ASN A 223 0.87 -15.93 2.64
C ASN A 223 0.62 -16.31 1.16
N LEU A 224 -0.17 -15.53 0.44
CA LEU A 224 -0.46 -15.78 -0.97
C LEU A 224 0.57 -15.09 -1.87
N ARG A 225 1.03 -15.80 -2.90
CA ARG A 225 1.78 -15.18 -3.99
C ARG A 225 0.81 -14.69 -5.06
N ILE A 226 0.52 -13.39 -5.07
CA ILE A 226 -0.47 -12.81 -5.98
C ILE A 226 0.19 -12.56 -7.33
N ALA A 227 -0.42 -13.11 -8.39
CA ALA A 227 0.01 -12.94 -9.77
C ALA A 227 -0.47 -11.58 -10.31
N SER A 228 -1.76 -11.30 -10.18
CA SER A 228 -2.38 -10.08 -10.70
C SER A 228 -3.67 -9.73 -9.96
N ILE A 229 -4.05 -8.46 -10.04
CA ILE A 229 -5.38 -7.96 -9.70
C ILE A 229 -6.05 -7.44 -10.97
N ARG A 230 -7.35 -7.64 -11.10
CA ARG A 230 -8.17 -7.03 -12.16
C ARG A 230 -9.30 -6.22 -11.55
N ILE A 231 -9.50 -5.01 -12.05
CA ILE A 231 -10.61 -4.14 -11.66
C ILE A 231 -11.76 -4.34 -12.65
N GLY A 232 -12.93 -4.73 -12.13
CA GLY A 232 -14.19 -4.72 -12.87
C GLY A 232 -14.86 -3.36 -12.75
N THR A 233 -15.21 -2.77 -13.90
CA THR A 233 -15.94 -1.50 -13.96
C THR A 233 -16.84 -1.45 -15.20
N SER A 234 -18.01 -0.85 -15.05
CA SER A 234 -18.97 -0.59 -16.13
C SER A 234 -18.70 0.72 -16.89
N GLU A 235 -17.72 1.53 -16.47
CA GLU A 235 -17.46 2.81 -17.13
C GLU A 235 -16.99 2.63 -18.57
N PRO A 236 -17.63 3.28 -19.56
CA PRO A 236 -17.36 3.01 -20.97
C PRO A 236 -16.01 3.56 -21.43
N VAL A 237 -15.56 4.68 -20.88
CA VAL A 237 -14.28 5.32 -21.21
C VAL A 237 -13.66 5.93 -19.96
N PHE A 238 -12.42 5.55 -19.65
CA PHE A 238 -11.68 6.15 -18.55
C PHE A 238 -10.17 5.94 -18.72
N THR A 239 -9.38 6.69 -17.95
CA THR A 239 -7.96 6.43 -17.75
C THR A 239 -7.60 6.82 -16.33
N ARG A 240 -6.95 5.91 -15.60
CA ARG A 240 -6.57 6.08 -14.19
C ARG A 240 -5.22 5.43 -13.95
N THR A 241 -4.34 6.12 -13.23
CA THR A 241 -3.17 5.47 -12.63
C THR A 241 -3.63 4.75 -11.37
N VAL A 242 -3.31 3.47 -11.25
CA VAL A 242 -3.69 2.65 -10.11
C VAL A 242 -2.46 2.01 -9.50
N LYS A 243 -2.28 2.20 -8.20
CA LYS A 243 -1.21 1.56 -7.41
C LYS A 243 -1.78 0.45 -6.54
N VAL A 244 -1.06 -0.65 -6.44
CA VAL A 244 -1.32 -1.71 -5.47
C VAL A 244 -0.25 -1.64 -4.40
N ALA A 245 -0.65 -1.63 -3.13
CA ALA A 245 0.25 -1.63 -1.99
C ALA A 245 -0.14 -2.71 -0.97
N ALA A 246 0.80 -3.07 -0.09
CA ALA A 246 0.54 -3.93 1.07
C ALA A 246 1.10 -3.30 2.34
N PRO A 247 0.50 -3.57 3.53
CA PRO A 247 1.09 -3.14 4.80
C PRO A 247 2.40 -3.89 5.06
N GLU A 248 3.50 -3.14 5.20
CA GLU A 248 4.83 -3.66 5.50
C GLU A 248 5.41 -2.98 6.76
N LEU A 249 6.12 -3.76 7.58
CA LEU A 249 6.71 -3.28 8.82
C LEU A 249 8.05 -2.59 8.56
N SER A 250 8.06 -1.26 8.69
CA SER A 250 9.26 -0.42 8.65
C SER A 250 9.67 0.00 10.07
N ALA A 251 10.81 -0.51 10.54
CA ALA A 251 11.35 -0.36 11.90
C ALA A 251 10.41 -0.80 13.04
N GLN A 252 9.34 -0.04 13.30
CA GLN A 252 8.30 -0.27 14.31
C GLN A 252 6.87 0.06 13.82
N ASN A 253 6.72 0.66 12.63
CA ASN A 253 5.43 1.11 12.10
C ASN A 253 5.07 0.33 10.83
N LEU A 254 3.78 0.09 10.62
CA LEU A 254 3.25 -0.41 9.36
C LEU A 254 3.05 0.75 8.40
N GLN A 255 3.61 0.62 7.20
CA GLN A 255 3.44 1.55 6.09
C GLN A 255 2.96 0.79 4.84
N GLU A 256 2.22 1.47 3.98
CA GLU A 256 1.77 0.91 2.71
C GLU A 256 2.95 0.91 1.71
N GLU A 257 3.56 -0.25 1.47
CA GLU A 257 4.60 -0.40 0.45
C GLU A 257 3.97 -0.66 -0.93
N THR A 258 4.34 0.15 -1.93
CA THR A 258 3.84 -0.03 -3.30
C THR A 258 4.44 -1.29 -3.94
N LEU A 259 3.56 -2.22 -4.30
CA LEU A 259 3.91 -3.46 -4.97
C LEU A 259 3.98 -3.31 -6.48
N SER A 260 3.01 -2.58 -7.06
CA SER A 260 2.83 -2.38 -8.50
C SER A 260 2.12 -1.05 -8.77
N SER A 261 2.30 -0.48 -9.97
CA SER A 261 1.68 0.76 -10.42
C SER A 261 1.43 0.68 -11.92
N GLU A 262 0.19 0.85 -12.35
CA GLU A 262 -0.21 0.70 -13.76
C GLU A 262 -1.20 1.79 -14.19
N VAL A 263 -1.23 2.08 -15.49
CA VAL A 263 -2.25 2.95 -16.08
C VAL A 263 -3.37 2.07 -16.65
N LEU A 264 -4.51 2.05 -15.96
CA LEU A 264 -5.70 1.37 -16.44
C LEU A 264 -6.49 2.29 -17.35
N TYR A 265 -7.05 1.73 -18.42
CA TYR A 265 -7.89 2.49 -19.33
C TYR A 265 -8.94 1.62 -20.01
N ARG A 266 -9.99 2.29 -20.47
CA ARG A 266 -10.91 1.81 -21.49
C ARG A 266 -11.15 2.96 -22.44
N VAL A 267 -11.03 2.73 -23.74
CA VAL A 267 -11.20 3.75 -24.78
C VAL A 267 -12.02 3.19 -25.93
N ASP A 268 -12.83 4.04 -26.55
CA ASP A 268 -13.53 3.72 -27.81
C ASP A 268 -12.73 4.27 -28.98
N LEU A 269 -12.32 3.37 -29.88
CA LEU A 269 -11.56 3.68 -31.09
C LEU A 269 -12.44 3.42 -32.32
N ASN A 270 -13.37 4.35 -32.60
CA ASN A 270 -14.30 4.28 -33.73
C ASN A 270 -15.19 3.01 -33.72
N GLY A 271 -15.80 2.70 -32.57
CA GLY A 271 -16.67 1.54 -32.36
C GLY A 271 -15.94 0.27 -31.94
N LYS A 272 -14.60 0.30 -31.85
CA LYS A 272 -13.80 -0.77 -31.25
C LYS A 272 -13.35 -0.36 -29.85
N VAL A 273 -13.83 -1.08 -28.83
CA VAL A 273 -13.42 -0.86 -27.44
C VAL A 273 -12.08 -1.54 -27.19
N GLU A 274 -11.11 -0.77 -26.72
CA GLU A 274 -9.82 -1.26 -26.22
C GLU A 274 -9.73 -1.01 -24.72
N ALA A 275 -9.24 -1.98 -23.95
CA ALA A 275 -9.13 -1.84 -22.49
C ALA A 275 -7.88 -2.55 -21.92
N HIS A 276 -7.30 -1.93 -20.90
CA HIS A 276 -6.27 -2.51 -20.05
C HIS A 276 -6.70 -2.37 -18.58
N LEU A 277 -7.02 -3.48 -17.93
CA LEU A 277 -7.66 -3.53 -16.61
C LEU A 277 -6.91 -4.42 -15.60
N ASP A 278 -5.79 -4.99 -16.03
CA ASP A 278 -4.97 -5.92 -15.26
C ASP A 278 -3.79 -5.19 -14.61
N LEU A 279 -3.55 -5.48 -13.35
CA LEU A 279 -2.38 -5.03 -12.60
C LEU A 279 -1.52 -6.26 -12.27
N PRO A 280 -0.41 -6.51 -12.98
CA PRO A 280 0.52 -7.56 -12.62
C PRO A 280 1.23 -7.22 -11.29
N ILE A 281 1.41 -8.21 -10.43
CA ILE A 281 2.01 -8.06 -9.09
C ILE A 281 3.18 -9.02 -8.93
N ASP A 282 2.96 -10.32 -9.18
CA ASP A 282 3.96 -11.40 -9.10
C ASP A 282 4.82 -11.45 -7.80
N LYS A 283 4.25 -10.99 -6.69
CA LYS A 283 4.90 -10.86 -5.38
C LYS A 283 4.24 -11.72 -4.30
N GLN A 284 5.06 -12.10 -3.32
CA GLN A 284 4.60 -12.77 -2.10
C GLN A 284 3.94 -11.74 -1.18
N ILE A 285 2.70 -11.98 -0.77
CA ILE A 285 1.97 -11.16 0.20
C ILE A 285 1.93 -11.95 1.51
N PHE A 286 2.54 -11.40 2.56
CA PHE A 286 2.61 -12.06 3.86
C PHE A 286 1.31 -11.92 4.66
N GLY A 287 0.72 -10.72 4.63
CA GLY A 287 -0.57 -10.45 5.25
C GLY A 287 -1.75 -10.96 4.42
N ARG A 288 -2.96 -10.60 4.87
CA ARG A 288 -4.22 -10.89 4.17
C ARG A 288 -4.75 -9.72 3.35
N GLU A 289 -4.20 -8.53 3.54
CA GLU A 289 -4.78 -7.29 3.05
C GLU A 289 -3.87 -6.62 2.00
N LEU A 290 -4.51 -6.02 0.99
CA LEU A 290 -3.92 -5.15 -0.02
C LEU A 290 -4.66 -3.81 -0.04
N VAL A 291 -4.00 -2.79 -0.58
CA VAL A 291 -4.57 -1.45 -0.78
C VAL A 291 -4.48 -1.10 -2.26
N LEU A 292 -5.60 -0.71 -2.86
CA LEU A 292 -5.63 -0.13 -4.20
C LEU A 292 -5.81 1.39 -4.09
N LEU A 293 -4.91 2.15 -4.71
CA LEU A 293 -4.97 3.61 -4.80
C LEU A 293 -5.23 3.99 -6.25
N ILE A 294 -6.43 4.48 -6.54
CA ILE A 294 -6.87 4.92 -7.86
C ILE A 294 -6.75 6.44 -7.90
N ASP A 295 -5.83 6.94 -8.72
CA ASP A 295 -5.66 8.37 -8.96
C ASP A 295 -6.75 8.88 -9.90
N ASN A 296 -7.71 9.61 -9.33
CA ASN A 296 -8.84 10.19 -10.05
C ASN A 296 -8.50 11.56 -10.66
N GLY A 297 -7.48 12.26 -10.16
CA GLY A 297 -7.26 13.67 -10.45
C GLY A 297 -8.54 14.49 -10.26
N ASP A 298 -8.91 15.28 -11.26
CA ASP A 298 -10.14 16.08 -11.26
C ASP A 298 -11.40 15.30 -11.70
N SER A 299 -11.25 14.02 -12.06
CA SER A 299 -12.38 13.21 -12.49
C SER A 299 -13.17 12.64 -11.30
N PRO A 300 -14.45 12.30 -11.48
CA PRO A 300 -15.19 11.56 -10.46
C PRO A 300 -14.54 10.20 -10.12
N PRO A 301 -14.75 9.69 -8.89
CA PRO A 301 -14.32 8.37 -8.49
C PRO A 301 -14.77 7.27 -9.45
N LEU A 302 -13.87 6.34 -9.77
CA LEU A 302 -14.16 5.21 -10.65
C LEU A 302 -15.25 4.29 -10.04
N LEU A 303 -16.23 3.90 -10.85
CA LEU A 303 -17.25 2.91 -10.50
C LEU A 303 -16.67 1.50 -10.53
N VAL A 304 -16.04 1.08 -9.43
CA VAL A 304 -15.53 -0.29 -9.25
C VAL A 304 -16.67 -1.21 -8.83
N SER A 305 -17.04 -2.17 -9.69
CA SER A 305 -18.09 -3.16 -9.44
C SER A 305 -17.55 -4.42 -8.75
N GLU A 306 -16.31 -4.78 -9.04
CA GLU A 306 -15.64 -5.94 -8.44
C GLU A 306 -14.12 -5.77 -8.52
N VAL A 307 -13.42 -6.51 -7.66
CA VAL A 307 -11.98 -6.72 -7.76
C VAL A 307 -11.78 -8.24 -7.82
N ARG A 308 -10.94 -8.70 -8.74
CA ARG A 308 -10.55 -10.11 -8.85
C ARG A 308 -9.05 -10.23 -8.65
N ALA A 309 -8.59 -11.29 -8.02
CA ALA A 309 -7.17 -11.58 -7.91
C ALA A 309 -6.89 -13.01 -8.42
N ASP A 310 -5.72 -13.19 -9.00
CA ASP A 310 -5.18 -14.50 -9.34
C ASP A 310 -3.93 -14.75 -8.49
N ARG A 311 -3.81 -15.94 -7.91
CA ARG A 311 -2.60 -16.37 -7.19
C ARG A 311 -1.78 -17.33 -8.02
N ARG A 312 -0.47 -17.35 -7.77
CA ARG A 312 0.44 -18.38 -8.28
C ARG A 312 0.26 -19.66 -7.48
N ILE A 313 0.24 -20.79 -8.18
CA ILE A 313 0.11 -22.11 -7.55
C ILE A 313 1.45 -22.54 -6.97
N THR A 314 1.49 -22.92 -5.69
CA THR A 314 2.60 -23.65 -5.10
C THR A 314 2.31 -25.15 -5.16
N ARG A 315 3.30 -25.94 -5.56
CA ARG A 315 3.20 -27.39 -5.68
C ARG A 315 4.20 -28.08 -4.76
N LEU A 316 3.82 -29.22 -4.22
CA LEU A 316 4.77 -30.16 -3.60
C LEU A 316 4.91 -31.37 -4.51
N ILE A 317 6.15 -31.79 -4.77
CA ILE A 317 6.47 -32.97 -5.57
C ILE A 317 7.26 -33.93 -4.69
N PHE A 318 6.78 -35.16 -4.53
CA PHE A 318 7.45 -36.18 -3.71
C PHE A 318 7.34 -37.55 -4.36
N PHE A 319 8.14 -38.50 -3.90
CA PHE A 319 8.06 -39.89 -4.35
C PHE A 319 7.27 -40.74 -3.35
N ALA A 320 6.20 -41.36 -3.82
CA ALA A 320 5.39 -42.31 -3.06
C ALA A 320 5.79 -43.74 -3.43
N ALA A 321 6.34 -44.50 -2.49
CA ALA A 321 6.77 -45.88 -2.73
C ALA A 321 5.58 -46.83 -2.94
N THR A 322 4.45 -46.54 -2.29
CA THR A 322 3.19 -47.29 -2.41
C THR A 322 2.01 -46.34 -2.62
N PRO A 323 0.94 -46.75 -3.31
CA PRO A 323 -0.32 -46.04 -3.26
C PRO A 323 -0.90 -46.04 -1.83
N GLY A 324 -1.80 -45.10 -1.55
CA GLY A 324 -2.49 -45.00 -0.25
C GLY A 324 -2.38 -43.62 0.40
N ALA A 325 -2.63 -43.59 1.71
CA ALA A 325 -2.71 -42.35 2.47
C ALA A 325 -1.34 -41.89 2.97
N TYR A 326 -1.01 -40.64 2.66
CA TYR A 326 0.10 -39.88 3.24
C TYR A 326 -0.48 -38.70 4.02
N SER A 327 0.34 -38.00 4.80
CA SER A 327 -0.12 -36.80 5.51
C SER A 327 0.81 -35.60 5.26
N LEU A 328 0.20 -34.44 5.03
CA LEU A 328 0.89 -33.14 5.07
C LEU A 328 0.68 -32.51 6.45
N LEU A 329 1.76 -32.14 7.11
CA LEU A 329 1.75 -31.40 8.37
C LEU A 329 2.08 -29.93 8.13
N SER A 330 1.42 -29.04 8.88
CA SER A 330 1.69 -27.59 8.87
C SER A 330 1.38 -26.94 10.24
N GLY A 331 1.75 -25.67 10.41
CA GLY A 331 1.49 -24.88 11.62
C GLY A 331 2.51 -25.06 12.73
N ASN A 332 3.77 -25.38 12.41
CA ASN A 332 4.86 -25.41 13.39
C ASN A 332 5.75 -24.16 13.25
N SER A 333 5.62 -23.22 14.18
CA SER A 333 6.34 -21.94 14.13
C SER A 333 7.86 -22.07 14.38
N GLN A 334 8.29 -23.12 15.08
CA GLN A 334 9.67 -23.30 15.55
C GLN A 334 10.53 -24.17 14.63
N CYS A 335 9.94 -24.74 13.56
CA CYS A 335 10.66 -25.67 12.70
C CYS A 335 11.56 -24.96 11.66
N GLU A 336 12.75 -25.51 11.44
CA GLU A 336 13.62 -25.10 10.34
C GLU A 336 13.15 -25.65 8.99
N LEU A 337 13.54 -24.99 7.90
CA LEU A 337 13.27 -25.45 6.53
C LEU A 337 13.92 -26.83 6.31
N PRO A 338 13.17 -27.84 5.82
CA PRO A 338 13.73 -29.16 5.60
C PRO A 338 14.75 -29.08 4.47
N ARG A 339 15.90 -29.74 4.67
CA ARG A 339 16.99 -29.82 3.68
C ARG A 339 17.12 -31.26 3.20
N TYR A 340 16.53 -31.55 2.05
CA TYR A 340 16.66 -32.84 1.39
C TYR A 340 17.71 -32.77 0.28
N ASP A 341 18.31 -33.91 -0.04
CA ASP A 341 19.20 -34.07 -1.20
C ASP A 341 18.38 -34.19 -2.52
N LEU A 342 17.52 -33.20 -2.77
CA LEU A 342 16.68 -33.10 -3.98
C LEU A 342 17.05 -31.90 -4.85
N SER A 343 17.93 -31.02 -4.37
CA SER A 343 18.33 -29.79 -5.05
C SER A 343 18.93 -30.07 -6.42
N HIS A 344 19.74 -31.12 -6.55
CA HIS A 344 20.37 -31.53 -7.81
C HIS A 344 19.38 -32.12 -8.83
N LEU A 345 18.19 -32.53 -8.40
CA LEU A 345 17.16 -33.16 -9.25
C LEU A 345 16.00 -32.22 -9.58
N GLY A 346 16.03 -30.96 -9.12
CA GLY A 346 14.89 -30.04 -9.20
C GLY A 346 14.25 -29.92 -10.58
N ASP A 347 15.04 -29.62 -11.62
CA ASP A 347 14.52 -29.45 -12.98
C ASP A 347 13.99 -30.76 -13.57
N GLN A 348 14.65 -31.88 -13.27
CA GLN A 348 14.22 -33.20 -13.71
C GLN A 348 12.87 -33.57 -13.07
N LEU A 349 12.71 -33.32 -11.76
CA LEU A 349 11.47 -33.58 -11.03
C LEU A 349 10.32 -32.68 -11.50
N ARG A 350 10.59 -31.42 -11.85
CA ARG A 350 9.57 -30.49 -12.40
C ARG A 350 9.07 -30.93 -13.77
N GLN A 351 9.93 -31.54 -14.59
CA GLN A 351 9.60 -31.98 -15.96
C GLN A 351 9.10 -33.44 -16.03
N ALA A 352 9.34 -34.25 -15.00
CA ALA A 352 8.90 -35.63 -14.96
C ALA A 352 7.37 -35.77 -14.98
N GLY A 353 6.90 -36.92 -15.50
CA GLY A 353 5.50 -37.30 -15.39
C GLY A 353 5.15 -37.55 -13.92
N THR A 354 4.14 -36.82 -13.42
CA THR A 354 3.66 -36.93 -12.03
C THR A 354 2.21 -37.35 -11.99
N THR A 355 1.86 -38.20 -11.04
CA THR A 355 0.46 -38.48 -10.70
C THR A 355 -0.08 -37.37 -9.79
N GLN A 356 -1.31 -36.91 -10.00
CA GLN A 356 -1.92 -35.90 -9.15
C GLN A 356 -2.43 -36.55 -7.85
N GLY A 357 -1.90 -36.14 -6.71
CA GLY A 357 -2.45 -36.51 -5.40
C GLY A 357 -3.61 -35.59 -5.00
N GLN A 358 -4.53 -36.10 -4.19
CA GLN A 358 -5.64 -35.30 -3.66
C GLN A 358 -5.36 -34.93 -2.20
N LEU A 359 -5.27 -33.63 -1.91
CA LEU A 359 -5.04 -33.11 -0.56
C LEU A 359 -6.38 -32.69 0.05
N SER A 360 -6.68 -33.17 1.26
CA SER A 360 -7.88 -32.76 2.02
C SER A 360 -7.76 -31.32 2.53
N LEU A 361 -8.85 -30.73 3.04
CA LEU A 361 -8.76 -29.47 3.81
C LEU A 361 -7.94 -29.65 5.10
N PRO A 362 -7.27 -28.59 5.60
CA PRO A 362 -6.61 -28.61 6.90
C PRO A 362 -7.55 -28.99 8.05
N ALA A 363 -7.14 -29.99 8.84
CA ALA A 363 -7.77 -30.35 10.09
C ALA A 363 -6.78 -30.16 11.26
N GLN A 364 -7.30 -29.87 12.45
CA GLN A 364 -6.50 -29.90 13.68
C GLN A 364 -5.89 -31.28 13.85
N ASN A 365 -4.60 -31.33 14.15
CA ASN A 365 -3.91 -32.57 14.44
C ASN A 365 -4.34 -33.07 15.85
N PRO A 366 -4.98 -34.24 15.98
CA PRO A 366 -5.45 -34.73 17.29
C PRO A 366 -4.32 -34.93 18.29
N GLY A 367 -3.10 -35.17 17.79
CA GLY A 367 -1.90 -35.28 18.62
C GLY A 367 -1.25 -33.94 18.97
N TYR A 368 -1.79 -32.80 18.56
CA TYR A 368 -1.13 -31.52 18.77
C TYR A 368 -0.94 -31.19 20.26
N ASN A 369 0.28 -30.88 20.66
CA ASN A 369 0.61 -30.41 22.01
C ASN A 369 1.00 -28.92 21.97
N PRO A 370 0.10 -27.99 22.36
CA PRO A 370 0.38 -26.55 22.34
C PRO A 370 1.60 -26.13 23.18
N ALA A 371 1.88 -26.85 24.27
CA ALA A 371 3.03 -26.56 25.14
C ALA A 371 4.37 -26.82 24.45
N ALA A 372 4.40 -27.56 23.33
CA ALA A 372 5.60 -27.79 22.54
C ALA A 372 5.99 -26.58 21.67
N ASN A 373 5.09 -25.60 21.46
CA ASN A 373 5.27 -24.50 20.49
C ASN A 373 5.16 -23.08 21.09
N LEU A 374 4.92 -22.92 22.40
CA LEU A 374 4.63 -21.63 23.04
C LEU A 374 5.60 -21.29 24.18
N PRO A 375 6.24 -20.11 24.16
CA PRO A 375 6.66 -19.41 25.37
C PRO A 375 5.40 -18.87 26.08
N GLN A 376 5.17 -19.27 27.34
CA GLN A 376 3.94 -18.93 28.10
C GLN A 376 3.74 -17.42 28.37
N ASP A 377 4.77 -16.59 28.19
CA ASP A 377 4.77 -15.18 28.61
C ASP A 377 4.47 -14.17 27.50
N PHE A 378 4.20 -14.60 26.26
CA PHE A 378 4.10 -13.70 25.11
C PHE A 378 2.84 -12.81 25.10
N ALA A 379 1.83 -13.14 25.93
CA ALA A 379 0.55 -12.44 25.99
C ALA A 379 0.50 -11.29 27.02
N THR A 380 1.53 -11.14 27.85
CA THR A 380 1.62 -10.10 28.89
C THR A 380 2.88 -9.30 28.69
N GLY A 381 2.76 -8.06 28.20
CA GLY A 381 3.91 -7.17 28.13
C GLY A 381 4.31 -6.62 29.50
N ALA A 382 5.31 -5.75 29.52
CA ALA A 382 5.89 -5.24 30.74
C ALA A 382 4.87 -4.46 31.59
N LYS A 383 5.00 -4.52 32.92
CA LYS A 383 4.27 -3.64 33.82
C LYS A 383 4.59 -2.18 33.49
N ILE A 384 3.60 -1.32 33.58
CA ILE A 384 3.73 0.10 33.30
C ILE A 384 3.25 0.93 34.50
N ASP A 385 4.05 1.90 34.91
CA ASP A 385 3.57 2.97 35.78
C ASP A 385 2.81 3.97 34.92
N VAL A 386 1.51 4.11 35.15
CA VAL A 386 0.65 5.03 34.37
C VAL A 386 0.56 6.43 34.98
N ALA A 387 1.15 6.67 36.15
CA ALA A 387 1.06 7.96 36.83
C ALA A 387 1.60 9.16 36.01
N PRO A 388 2.66 9.03 35.19
CA PRO A 388 3.12 10.12 34.32
C PRO A 388 2.16 10.55 33.20
N TRP A 389 1.18 9.74 32.81
CA TRP A 389 0.33 9.99 31.65
C TRP A 389 -0.77 11.02 31.96
N LYS A 390 -1.04 11.92 31.01
CA LYS A 390 -2.01 13.01 31.18
C LYS A 390 -3.44 12.60 30.82
N PHE A 391 -3.59 11.71 29.84
CA PHE A 391 -4.89 11.33 29.29
C PHE A 391 -5.01 9.83 29.10
N ARG A 392 -6.25 9.33 29.15
CA ARG A 392 -6.58 7.97 28.72
C ARG A 392 -7.94 7.88 28.04
N LYS A 393 -8.14 6.84 27.23
CA LYS A 393 -9.42 6.47 26.62
C LYS A 393 -9.64 4.96 26.78
N PRO A 394 -10.78 4.49 27.34
CA PRO A 394 -11.07 3.07 27.38
C PRO A 394 -11.30 2.53 25.96
N ILE A 395 -10.88 1.29 25.72
CA ILE A 395 -11.04 0.61 24.42
C ILE A 395 -12.13 -0.46 24.56
N GLN A 396 -13.11 -0.40 23.67
CA GLN A 396 -14.20 -1.37 23.60
C GLN A 396 -13.88 -2.46 22.58
N ILE A 397 -13.73 -3.70 23.06
CA ILE A 397 -13.41 -4.87 22.24
C ILE A 397 -14.66 -5.73 22.06
N ALA A 398 -15.08 -5.90 20.81
CA ALA A 398 -16.26 -6.70 20.49
C ALA A 398 -16.02 -8.21 20.65
N GLN A 399 -14.85 -8.69 20.18
CA GLN A 399 -14.46 -10.09 20.15
C GLN A 399 -12.95 -10.25 20.34
N PRO A 400 -12.47 -11.39 20.89
CA PRO A 400 -11.04 -11.60 21.07
C PRO A 400 -10.31 -11.71 19.73
N GLY A 401 -9.02 -11.40 19.70
CA GLY A 401 -8.18 -11.51 18.51
C GLY A 401 -7.46 -10.20 18.16
N ALA A 402 -7.07 -10.06 16.90
CA ALA A 402 -6.42 -8.86 16.39
C ALA A 402 -7.44 -7.70 16.33
N GLN A 403 -7.13 -6.63 17.04
CA GLN A 403 -7.92 -5.41 17.12
C GLN A 403 -7.25 -4.31 16.29
N GLN A 404 -8.05 -3.42 15.72
CA GLN A 404 -7.62 -2.21 15.03
C GLN A 404 -8.40 -1.01 15.55
N ILE A 405 -7.69 0.05 15.91
CA ILE A 405 -8.28 1.30 16.41
C ILE A 405 -7.78 2.46 15.57
N GLU A 406 -8.68 3.31 15.10
CA GLU A 406 -8.34 4.59 14.48
C GLU A 406 -8.15 5.66 15.56
N LEU A 407 -7.03 6.39 15.53
CA LEU A 407 -6.76 7.48 16.46
C LEU A 407 -7.63 8.69 16.11
N ASP A 408 -8.34 9.21 17.11
CA ASP A 408 -9.21 10.37 16.94
C ASP A 408 -8.45 11.70 17.08
N PRO A 409 -9.06 12.84 16.67
CA PRO A 409 -8.43 14.16 16.73
C PRO A 409 -7.86 14.54 18.10
N ASP A 410 -8.48 14.12 19.21
CA ASP A 410 -7.99 14.44 20.54
C ASP A 410 -6.64 13.77 20.81
N ILE A 411 -6.51 12.49 20.42
CA ILE A 411 -5.25 11.75 20.58
C ILE A 411 -4.19 12.31 19.63
N LEU A 412 -4.54 12.52 18.35
CA LEU A 412 -3.61 13.03 17.34
C LEU A 412 -3.04 14.41 17.72
N ALA A 413 -3.83 15.26 18.37
CA ALA A 413 -3.41 16.59 18.81
C ALA A 413 -2.56 16.60 20.09
N ARG A 414 -2.71 15.58 20.96
CA ARG A 414 -2.10 15.54 22.31
C ARG A 414 -0.99 14.52 22.46
N ALA A 415 -0.89 13.56 21.55
CA ALA A 415 0.23 12.64 21.48
C ALA A 415 1.45 13.32 20.87
N ALA A 416 2.64 12.79 21.16
CA ALA A 416 3.84 13.18 20.46
C ALA A 416 3.69 12.90 18.94
N PRO A 417 4.28 13.71 18.04
CA PRO A 417 4.15 13.51 16.59
C PRO A 417 4.67 12.16 16.08
N ASP A 418 5.61 11.56 16.80
CA ASP A 418 6.17 10.22 16.54
C ASP A 418 5.42 9.11 17.30
N PHE A 419 4.33 9.46 18.00
CA PHE A 419 3.50 8.59 18.82
C PHE A 419 4.24 7.81 19.91
N ARG A 420 5.43 8.26 20.31
CA ARG A 420 6.27 7.57 21.30
C ARG A 420 5.61 7.45 22.67
N ASP A 421 4.64 8.29 22.97
CA ASP A 421 3.95 8.40 24.24
C ASP A 421 2.61 7.65 24.29
N LEU A 422 2.26 6.88 23.25
CA LEU A 422 1.09 6.02 23.24
C LEU A 422 1.35 4.70 23.99
N ARG A 423 0.39 4.25 24.79
CA ARG A 423 0.45 2.95 25.49
C ARG A 423 -0.91 2.26 25.52
N VAL A 424 -1.00 1.08 24.92
CA VAL A 424 -2.13 0.18 25.11
C VAL A 424 -1.88 -0.62 26.39
N VAL A 425 -2.79 -0.54 27.35
CA VAL A 425 -2.63 -1.15 28.67
C VAL A 425 -3.84 -2.02 28.97
N SER A 426 -3.58 -3.25 29.40
CA SER A 426 -4.57 -4.17 29.96
C SER A 426 -4.21 -4.42 31.41
N GLU A 427 -5.16 -4.16 32.33
CA GLU A 427 -4.92 -4.18 33.77
C GLU A 427 -3.74 -3.24 34.15
N ASN A 428 -2.54 -3.79 34.40
CA ASN A 428 -1.31 -3.04 34.71
C ASN A 428 -0.14 -3.36 33.77
N ALA A 429 -0.41 -4.06 32.67
CA ALA A 429 0.58 -4.50 31.71
C ALA A 429 0.37 -3.81 30.36
N GLN A 430 1.47 -3.33 29.78
CA GLN A 430 1.47 -2.75 28.45
C GLN A 430 1.33 -3.87 27.41
N LEU A 431 0.31 -3.81 26.55
CA LEU A 431 0.17 -4.74 25.43
C LEU A 431 1.10 -4.32 24.27
N PRO A 432 1.76 -5.28 23.61
CA PRO A 432 2.43 -5.02 22.33
C PRO A 432 1.44 -4.54 21.27
N TYR A 433 1.84 -3.50 20.53
CA TYR A 433 1.04 -2.95 19.46
C TYR A 433 1.91 -2.44 18.31
N LEU A 434 1.28 -2.21 17.15
CA LEU A 434 1.86 -1.60 15.98
C LEU A 434 1.12 -0.32 15.65
N ILE A 435 1.84 0.66 15.12
CA ILE A 435 1.26 1.89 14.56
C ILE A 435 1.20 1.73 13.05
N GLU A 436 0.01 1.86 12.48
CA GLU A 436 -0.21 1.83 11.04
C GLU A 436 -0.51 3.25 10.54
N CYS A 437 0.37 3.76 9.69
CA CYS A 437 0.17 5.02 8.99
C CYS A 437 -0.50 4.72 7.65
N THR A 438 -1.75 5.17 7.49
CA THR A 438 -2.53 4.86 6.29
C THR A 438 -2.51 6.01 5.29
N SER A 439 -2.86 5.72 4.04
CA SER A 439 -3.16 6.75 3.03
C SER A 439 -4.56 7.36 3.15
N ILE A 440 -5.33 7.01 4.18
CA ILE A 440 -6.69 7.52 4.40
C ILE A 440 -6.62 8.93 4.99
N GLU A 441 -7.48 9.82 4.50
CA GLU A 441 -7.69 11.13 5.11
C GLU A 441 -9.11 11.25 5.70
N ARG A 442 -9.21 11.94 6.84
CA ARG A 442 -10.50 12.29 7.47
C ARG A 442 -10.69 13.78 7.46
N THR A 443 -11.94 14.20 7.41
CA THR A 443 -12.32 15.62 7.39
C THR A 443 -12.76 16.10 8.75
N VAL A 444 -12.44 17.35 9.05
CA VAL A 444 -13.09 18.13 10.10
C VAL A 444 -13.65 19.43 9.51
N SER A 445 -14.87 19.78 9.90
CA SER A 445 -15.48 21.06 9.51
C SER A 445 -14.77 22.20 10.23
N LEU A 446 -14.39 23.24 9.50
CA LEU A 446 -13.75 24.42 10.06
C LEU A 446 -14.71 25.59 9.94
N ASN A 447 -15.04 26.23 11.06
CA ASN A 447 -15.90 27.40 11.06
C ASN A 447 -15.05 28.65 10.78
N PRO A 448 -15.31 29.41 9.70
CA PRO A 448 -14.58 30.63 9.43
C PRO A 448 -15.13 31.81 10.24
N GLY A 449 -14.24 32.57 10.86
CA GLY A 449 -14.51 33.94 11.32
C GLY A 449 -13.89 34.95 10.35
N ILE A 450 -14.60 36.02 10.01
CA ILE A 450 -13.99 37.12 9.24
C ILE A 450 -13.00 37.85 10.17
N ALA A 451 -11.78 38.09 9.68
CA ALA A 451 -10.68 38.67 10.44
C ALA A 451 -9.93 39.75 9.65
N ASN A 452 -10.63 40.50 8.78
CA ASN A 452 -10.05 41.56 7.96
C ASN A 452 -9.31 42.60 8.82
N ASP A 453 -8.16 43.06 8.34
CA ASP A 453 -7.39 44.13 8.99
C ASP A 453 -7.82 45.50 8.43
N PRO A 454 -8.39 46.40 9.25
CA PRO A 454 -8.78 47.74 8.78
C PRO A 454 -7.65 48.56 8.19
N LYS A 455 -6.39 48.26 8.54
CA LYS A 455 -5.20 48.93 7.99
C LYS A 455 -4.81 48.42 6.60
N ARG A 456 -5.36 47.27 6.16
CA ARG A 456 -5.10 46.63 4.86
C ARG A 456 -6.42 46.38 4.13
N PRO A 457 -7.12 47.43 3.67
CA PRO A 457 -8.50 47.33 3.18
C PRO A 457 -8.65 46.51 1.88
N THR A 458 -7.57 46.31 1.10
CA THR A 458 -7.62 45.46 -0.10
C THR A 458 -7.56 43.96 0.24
N PHE A 459 -7.19 43.59 1.47
CA PHE A 459 -7.03 42.20 1.87
C PHE A 459 -8.30 41.65 2.49
N SER A 460 -8.69 40.45 2.06
CA SER A 460 -9.67 39.63 2.77
C SER A 460 -8.95 38.59 3.62
N ARG A 461 -9.36 38.45 4.88
CA ARG A 461 -8.79 37.51 5.85
C ARG A 461 -9.88 36.73 6.56
N TRP A 462 -9.68 35.41 6.65
CA TRP A 462 -10.50 34.48 7.40
C TRP A 462 -9.67 33.83 8.50
N LYS A 463 -10.26 33.63 9.67
CA LYS A 463 -9.73 32.92 10.81
C LYS A 463 -10.45 31.59 10.94
N LEU A 464 -9.74 30.49 10.71
CA LEU A 464 -10.23 29.14 10.88
C LEU A 464 -9.85 28.64 12.27
N LYS A 465 -10.85 28.25 13.07
CA LYS A 465 -10.63 27.64 14.39
C LYS A 465 -10.57 26.12 14.24
N LEU A 466 -9.49 25.52 14.71
CA LEU A 466 -9.30 24.08 14.76
C LEU A 466 -9.98 23.51 16.02
N PRO A 467 -10.46 22.25 16.00
CA PRO A 467 -11.06 21.61 17.17
C PRO A 467 -10.10 21.49 18.36
N GLN A 468 -8.82 21.28 18.08
CA GLN A 468 -7.73 21.19 19.04
C GLN A 468 -6.50 21.90 18.46
N ALA A 469 -5.68 22.48 19.32
CA ALA A 469 -4.34 22.94 18.94
C ALA A 469 -3.47 21.74 18.51
N ALA A 470 -2.51 21.96 17.61
CA ALA A 470 -1.60 20.93 17.12
C ALA A 470 -2.25 19.73 16.42
N LEU A 471 -3.53 19.82 16.02
CA LEU A 471 -4.15 18.82 15.17
C LEU A 471 -3.37 18.73 13.85
N PRO A 472 -2.92 17.54 13.41
CA PRO A 472 -2.02 17.39 12.26
C PRO A 472 -2.79 17.51 10.94
N LEU A 473 -3.38 18.68 10.70
CA LEU A 473 -4.02 18.99 9.43
C LEU A 473 -2.96 19.05 8.33
N THR A 474 -3.20 18.33 7.24
CA THR A 474 -2.32 18.27 6.07
C THR A 474 -2.87 19.06 4.89
N ARG A 475 -4.18 19.35 4.89
CA ARG A 475 -4.82 20.10 3.80
C ARG A 475 -6.06 20.85 4.31
N VAL A 476 -6.36 21.97 3.67
CA VAL A 476 -7.65 22.66 3.79
C VAL A 476 -8.30 22.79 2.41
N THR A 477 -9.61 22.61 2.34
CA THR A 477 -10.41 22.97 1.17
C THR A 477 -11.47 24.01 1.51
N CYS A 478 -11.85 24.81 0.52
CA CYS A 478 -13.00 25.71 0.59
C CYS A 478 -13.56 25.99 -0.81
N ALA A 479 -14.78 26.53 -0.88
CA ALA A 479 -15.46 26.86 -2.12
C ALA A 479 -15.73 28.37 -2.23
N SER A 480 -15.99 28.84 -3.45
CA SER A 480 -16.43 30.21 -3.73
C SER A 480 -17.52 30.22 -4.78
N ALA A 481 -18.55 31.03 -4.55
CA ALA A 481 -19.60 31.31 -5.52
C ALA A 481 -19.13 32.23 -6.67
N SER A 482 -17.98 32.91 -6.52
CA SER A 482 -17.45 33.86 -7.50
C SER A 482 -17.18 33.19 -8.83
N GLY A 483 -17.71 33.73 -9.93
CA GLY A 483 -17.64 33.11 -11.27
C GLY A 483 -16.37 33.41 -12.07
N LEU A 484 -15.59 34.42 -11.67
CA LEU A 484 -14.36 34.85 -12.34
C LEU A 484 -13.41 35.47 -11.32
N PHE A 485 -12.21 34.90 -11.17
CA PHE A 485 -11.14 35.48 -10.36
C PHE A 485 -9.79 34.81 -10.63
N GLU A 486 -8.72 35.48 -10.25
CA GLU A 486 -7.39 34.90 -10.07
C GLU A 486 -6.80 35.53 -8.82
N ARG A 487 -6.53 34.71 -7.80
CA ARG A 487 -6.13 35.17 -6.46
C ARG A 487 -5.07 34.26 -5.88
N THR A 488 -4.06 34.86 -5.27
CA THR A 488 -3.09 34.13 -4.45
C THR A 488 -3.56 34.12 -3.01
N PHE A 489 -3.70 32.92 -2.45
CA PHE A 489 -4.08 32.66 -1.07
C PHE A 489 -2.86 32.28 -0.27
N ARG A 490 -2.71 32.90 0.90
CA ARG A 490 -1.69 32.58 1.89
C ARG A 490 -2.36 32.02 3.13
N LEU A 491 -1.88 30.87 3.61
CA LEU A 491 -2.35 30.21 4.82
C LEU A 491 -1.21 30.18 5.83
N TRP A 492 -1.46 30.67 7.03
CA TRP A 492 -0.43 30.87 8.05
C TRP A 492 -1.03 30.85 9.46
N GLU A 493 -0.19 30.69 10.48
CA GLU A 493 -0.57 30.79 11.88
C GLU A 493 0.32 31.81 12.60
N GLU A 494 -0.13 32.34 13.74
CA GLU A 494 0.68 33.19 14.61
C GLU A 494 1.36 32.34 15.68
N LEU A 495 2.69 32.28 15.64
CA LEU A 495 3.49 31.65 16.69
C LEU A 495 4.10 32.70 17.59
N THR A 496 4.36 32.32 18.84
CA THR A 496 5.06 33.14 19.82
C THR A 496 6.48 32.59 19.99
N ASP A 497 7.49 33.43 19.88
CA ASP A 497 8.88 33.04 20.14
C ASP A 497 9.20 33.00 21.65
N GLU A 498 10.44 32.64 22.00
CA GLU A 498 10.89 32.56 23.40
C GLU A 498 10.83 33.90 24.16
N ARG A 499 10.79 35.02 23.44
CA ARG A 499 10.74 36.39 23.99
C ARG A 499 9.31 36.89 24.16
N GLY A 500 8.32 36.14 23.66
CA GLY A 500 6.92 36.54 23.66
C GLY A 500 6.49 37.31 22.42
N ASP A 501 7.38 37.47 21.43
CA ASP A 501 7.07 38.19 20.19
C ASP A 501 6.29 37.26 19.22
N GLN A 502 5.22 37.81 18.64
CA GLN A 502 4.41 37.08 17.67
C GLN A 502 5.00 37.19 16.27
N TYR A 503 5.08 36.07 15.56
CA TYR A 503 5.52 36.03 14.17
C TYR A 503 4.64 35.10 13.32
N PRO A 504 4.46 35.41 12.04
CA PRO A 504 3.70 34.56 11.13
C PRO A 504 4.53 33.33 10.75
N HIS A 505 3.96 32.15 10.93
CA HIS A 505 4.48 30.88 10.43
C HIS A 505 3.63 30.44 9.23
N GLU A 506 4.24 30.43 8.05
CA GLU A 506 3.54 30.10 6.81
C GLU A 506 3.32 28.59 6.70
N LEU A 507 2.07 28.20 6.44
CA LEU A 507 1.67 26.81 6.27
C LEU A 507 1.55 26.45 4.80
N ALA A 508 1.04 27.36 3.96
CA ALA A 508 0.95 27.17 2.52
C ALA A 508 0.70 28.48 1.74
N GLN A 509 1.00 28.45 0.45
CA GLN A 509 0.63 29.49 -0.50
C GLN A 509 0.21 28.86 -1.83
N THR A 510 -0.86 29.35 -2.45
CA THR A 510 -1.32 28.85 -3.75
C THR A 510 -2.07 29.92 -4.54
N THR A 511 -2.12 29.78 -5.86
CA THR A 511 -2.92 30.65 -6.74
C THR A 511 -4.11 29.89 -7.25
N TRP A 512 -5.30 30.44 -7.02
CA TRP A 512 -6.57 29.88 -7.49
C TRP A 512 -7.16 30.77 -8.57
N ARG A 513 -7.44 30.16 -9.72
CA ARG A 513 -7.98 30.82 -10.90
C ARG A 513 -9.28 30.15 -11.31
N ARG A 514 -10.29 30.95 -11.58
CA ARG A 514 -11.55 30.54 -12.21
C ARG A 514 -11.89 31.49 -13.34
N VAL A 515 -12.18 30.95 -14.52
CA VAL A 515 -12.69 31.72 -15.66
C VAL A 515 -14.19 31.44 -15.89
N PRO A 516 -14.91 32.28 -16.65
CA PRO A 516 -16.34 32.09 -16.85
C PRO A 516 -16.62 30.74 -17.51
N ASN A 517 -17.78 30.16 -17.21
CA ASN A 517 -18.23 28.85 -17.71
C ASN A 517 -17.40 27.64 -17.26
N GLN A 518 -16.40 27.81 -16.39
CA GLN A 518 -15.82 26.68 -15.68
C GLN A 518 -16.77 26.20 -14.56
N PRO A 519 -16.91 24.87 -14.38
CA PRO A 519 -17.65 24.32 -13.25
C PRO A 519 -17.09 24.87 -11.94
N ALA A 520 -17.95 25.02 -10.94
CA ALA A 520 -17.53 25.47 -9.62
C ALA A 520 -16.52 24.46 -9.04
N GLY A 521 -15.29 24.92 -8.83
CA GLY A 521 -14.23 24.15 -8.19
C GLY A 521 -14.13 24.45 -6.70
N GLN A 522 -13.32 23.66 -6.01
CA GLN A 522 -12.86 23.98 -4.66
C GLN A 522 -11.40 24.40 -4.72
N LEU A 523 -11.02 25.34 -3.87
CA LEU A 523 -9.63 25.52 -3.50
C LEU A 523 -9.22 24.32 -2.66
N ALA A 524 -8.09 23.68 -3.00
CA ALA A 524 -7.47 22.65 -2.19
C ALA A 524 -6.01 23.03 -1.94
N VAL A 525 -5.63 23.19 -0.67
CA VAL A 525 -4.29 23.65 -0.30
C VAL A 525 -3.66 22.69 0.70
N SER A 526 -2.60 22.00 0.27
CA SER A 526 -1.79 21.16 1.15
C SER A 526 -0.82 22.02 1.96
N PHE A 527 -0.67 21.70 3.23
CA PHE A 527 0.27 22.38 4.12
C PHE A 527 1.68 21.81 3.98
N ALA A 528 2.67 22.71 3.94
CA ALA A 528 4.08 22.37 3.97
C ALA A 528 4.58 22.03 5.38
N ALA A 529 3.87 22.48 6.42
CA ALA A 529 4.15 22.19 7.82
C ALA A 529 2.85 21.96 8.59
N LEU A 530 2.91 21.17 9.67
CA LEU A 530 1.75 20.93 10.53
C LEU A 530 1.45 22.18 11.37
N PRO A 531 0.17 22.59 11.51
CA PRO A 531 -0.21 23.67 12.42
C PRO A 531 0.15 23.32 13.86
N LYS A 532 0.65 24.29 14.62
CA LYS A 532 0.96 24.11 16.05
C LYS A 532 -0.13 24.70 16.96
N THR A 533 -0.82 25.71 16.46
CA THR A 533 -1.89 26.41 17.19
C THR A 533 -3.26 25.84 16.84
N ASP A 534 -4.29 26.35 17.49
CA ASP A 534 -5.69 26.04 17.16
C ASP A 534 -6.29 27.03 16.14
N THR A 535 -5.46 27.88 15.53
CA THR A 535 -5.92 28.97 14.67
C THR A 535 -5.09 29.04 13.40
N VAL A 536 -5.75 28.88 12.26
CA VAL A 536 -5.14 29.10 10.93
C VAL A 536 -5.81 30.30 10.27
N LEU A 537 -4.99 31.22 9.76
CA LEU A 537 -5.42 32.40 9.04
C LEU A 537 -5.26 32.17 7.54
N ILE A 538 -6.28 32.54 6.77
CA ILE A 538 -6.26 32.56 5.31
C ILE A 538 -6.37 34.01 4.87
N GLU A 539 -5.51 34.44 3.97
CA GLU A 539 -5.47 35.81 3.48
C GLU A 539 -5.30 35.85 1.95
N THR A 540 -5.95 36.80 1.30
CA THR A 540 -5.73 37.12 -0.12
C THR A 540 -5.81 38.62 -0.36
N ASP A 541 -5.04 39.12 -1.33
CA ASP A 541 -5.16 40.49 -1.82
C ASP A 541 -6.22 40.54 -2.93
N ASN A 542 -7.26 41.33 -2.74
CA ASN A 542 -8.27 41.53 -3.78
C ASN A 542 -7.83 42.54 -4.83
N GLY A 543 -6.81 43.36 -4.54
CA GLY A 543 -6.48 44.54 -5.35
C GLY A 543 -7.69 45.45 -5.50
N ASP A 544 -7.98 45.86 -6.73
CA ASP A 544 -9.13 46.70 -7.06
C ASP A 544 -10.44 45.91 -7.28
N ASN A 545 -10.43 44.59 -7.05
CA ASN A 545 -11.61 43.76 -7.23
C ASN A 545 -12.48 43.71 -5.96
N PRO A 546 -13.77 43.37 -6.09
CA PRO A 546 -14.60 43.06 -4.92
C PRO A 546 -13.99 41.95 -4.06
N PRO A 547 -14.20 41.98 -2.72
CA PRO A 547 -13.84 40.89 -1.83
C PRO A 547 -14.40 39.55 -2.30
N ILE A 548 -13.56 38.52 -2.34
CA ILE A 548 -14.01 37.17 -2.66
C ILE A 548 -14.73 36.54 -1.45
N GLU A 549 -15.87 35.89 -1.66
CA GLU A 549 -16.54 35.12 -0.61
C GLU A 549 -16.07 33.66 -0.64
N LEU A 550 -15.71 33.13 0.53
CA LEU A 550 -15.31 31.74 0.73
C LEU A 550 -16.26 31.06 1.72
N HIS A 551 -16.63 29.81 1.44
CA HIS A 551 -17.49 28.98 2.29
C HIS A 551 -17.05 27.50 2.27
N ASP A 552 -17.73 26.65 3.03
CA ASP A 552 -17.50 25.20 3.11
C ASP A 552 -16.05 24.79 3.45
N PHE A 553 -15.46 25.45 4.45
CA PHE A 553 -14.10 25.12 4.88
C PHE A 553 -14.02 23.74 5.54
N ARG A 554 -13.11 22.90 5.03
CA ARG A 554 -12.82 21.57 5.58
C ARG A 554 -11.33 21.40 5.77
N GLY A 555 -10.92 20.95 6.95
CA GLY A 555 -9.57 20.48 7.22
C GLY A 555 -9.48 18.98 7.00
N TYR A 556 -8.33 18.50 6.52
CA TYR A 556 -8.03 17.09 6.34
C TYR A 556 -6.84 16.71 7.20
N TYR A 557 -6.92 15.56 7.86
CA TYR A 557 -5.81 14.97 8.62
C TYR A 557 -5.64 13.49 8.24
N PRO A 558 -4.40 12.96 8.30
CA PRO A 558 -4.13 11.57 7.97
C PRO A 558 -4.63 10.65 9.09
N VAL A 559 -5.11 9.48 8.70
CA VAL A 559 -5.52 8.44 9.65
C VAL A 559 -4.31 7.62 10.08
N THR A 560 -4.13 7.56 11.40
CA THR A 560 -3.21 6.65 12.07
C THR A 560 -4.02 5.62 12.85
N ARG A 561 -3.60 4.36 12.81
CA ARG A 561 -4.24 3.26 13.54
C ARG A 561 -3.28 2.57 14.49
N ILE A 562 -3.82 2.02 15.57
CA ILE A 562 -3.13 1.08 16.45
C ILE A 562 -3.67 -0.32 16.20
N ILE A 563 -2.77 -1.29 16.04
CA ILE A 563 -3.10 -2.71 15.86
C ILE A 563 -2.46 -3.51 16.99
N PHE A 564 -3.25 -4.33 17.69
CA PHE A 564 -2.79 -5.14 18.82
C PHE A 564 -3.64 -6.40 18.97
N ALA A 565 -3.16 -7.39 19.71
CA ALA A 565 -3.95 -8.57 20.06
C ALA A 565 -4.59 -8.37 21.44
N SER A 566 -5.84 -8.80 21.61
CA SER A 566 -6.47 -8.78 22.94
C SER A 566 -7.42 -9.95 23.18
N PRO A 567 -7.44 -10.52 24.40
CA PRO A 567 -8.57 -11.32 24.86
C PRO A 567 -9.79 -10.43 25.14
N LYS A 568 -11.01 -10.98 25.01
CA LYS A 568 -12.27 -10.24 25.27
C LYS A 568 -12.50 -9.93 26.74
N SER A 569 -11.91 -10.71 27.64
CA SER A 569 -12.21 -10.70 29.08
C SER A 569 -11.49 -9.61 29.88
N GLN A 570 -10.63 -8.80 29.27
CA GLN A 570 -9.83 -7.79 29.98
C GLN A 570 -10.20 -6.36 29.57
N SER A 571 -10.16 -5.44 30.53
CA SER A 571 -10.31 -4.01 30.27
C SER A 571 -9.04 -3.46 29.64
N VAL A 572 -9.17 -2.97 28.41
CA VAL A 572 -8.06 -2.38 27.67
C VAL A 572 -8.25 -0.86 27.58
N THR A 573 -7.17 -0.12 27.77
CA THR A 573 -7.18 1.35 27.80
C THR A 573 -5.99 1.90 27.04
N LEU A 574 -6.19 2.97 26.26
CA LEU A 574 -5.13 3.71 25.59
C LEU A 574 -4.72 4.92 26.45
N TYR A 575 -3.44 5.01 26.79
CA TYR A 575 -2.83 6.13 27.51
C TYR A 575 -1.95 6.97 26.58
N TYR A 576 -1.94 8.29 26.76
CA TYR A 576 -1.16 9.24 25.95
C TYR A 576 -0.90 10.58 26.68
N GLY A 577 -0.10 11.47 26.07
CA GLY A 577 0.24 12.78 26.59
C GLY A 577 1.42 12.79 27.56
N ASN A 578 2.35 11.85 27.42
CA ASN A 578 3.58 11.79 28.24
C ASN A 578 4.81 12.15 27.39
N GLU A 579 5.15 13.44 27.32
CA GLU A 579 6.20 13.98 26.44
C GLU A 579 7.61 13.39 26.71
N GLU A 580 7.86 12.96 27.95
CA GLU A 580 9.12 12.35 28.40
C GLU A 580 9.19 10.84 28.12
N ALA A 581 8.11 10.22 27.63
CA ALA A 581 8.10 8.80 27.31
C ALA A 581 9.02 8.49 26.12
N ALA A 582 9.80 7.41 26.23
CA ALA A 582 10.52 6.84 25.09
C ALA A 582 9.58 5.98 24.22
N SER A 583 9.90 5.81 22.93
CA SER A 583 9.13 4.92 22.05
C SER A 583 9.16 3.49 22.58
N PRO A 584 8.02 2.77 22.59
CA PRO A 584 8.00 1.40 23.07
C PRO A 584 8.78 0.49 22.12
N ARG A 585 9.59 -0.41 22.68
CA ARG A 585 10.36 -1.40 21.92
C ARG A 585 9.83 -2.78 22.23
N TYR A 586 8.99 -3.28 21.35
CA TYR A 586 8.53 -4.66 21.38
C TYR A 586 9.38 -5.51 20.44
N ASP A 587 9.31 -6.84 20.59
CA ASP A 587 9.68 -7.77 19.53
C ASP A 587 8.63 -7.73 18.41
N ALA A 588 8.43 -6.52 17.84
CA ALA A 588 7.36 -6.17 16.93
C ALA A 588 7.34 -7.07 15.69
N LYS A 589 8.49 -7.59 15.24
CA LYS A 589 8.56 -8.56 14.14
C LYS A 589 7.80 -9.86 14.42
N LEU A 590 7.82 -10.33 15.67
CA LEU A 590 7.14 -11.56 16.07
C LEU A 590 5.62 -11.37 16.14
N VAL A 591 5.18 -10.24 16.69
CA VAL A 591 3.74 -9.91 16.80
C VAL A 591 3.16 -9.46 15.45
N ALA A 592 3.93 -8.71 14.64
CA ALA A 592 3.45 -8.16 13.37
C ALA A 592 3.11 -9.25 12.37
N ALA A 593 3.95 -10.28 12.24
CA ALA A 593 3.63 -11.39 11.35
C ALA A 593 2.28 -12.03 11.72
N GLN A 594 1.98 -12.18 13.01
CA GLN A 594 0.71 -12.74 13.46
C GLN A 594 -0.47 -11.79 13.24
N LEU A 595 -0.33 -10.51 13.56
CA LEU A 595 -1.39 -9.51 13.40
C LEU A 595 -1.72 -9.26 11.92
N LEU A 596 -0.71 -9.18 11.04
CA LEU A 596 -0.90 -9.00 9.60
C LEU A 596 -1.58 -10.20 8.94
N ARG A 597 -1.40 -11.40 9.50
CA ARG A 597 -2.05 -12.64 9.04
C ARG A 597 -3.41 -12.86 9.69
N SER A 598 -3.81 -12.08 10.69
CA SER A 598 -5.09 -12.25 11.36
C SER A 598 -6.14 -11.35 10.73
N GLU A 599 -7.40 -11.77 10.76
CA GLU A 599 -8.50 -10.85 10.47
C GLU A 599 -8.56 -9.81 11.59
N ARG A 600 -8.53 -8.52 11.20
CA ARG A 600 -8.52 -7.39 12.14
C ARG A 600 -9.95 -6.93 12.39
N THR A 601 -10.34 -6.88 13.66
CA THR A 601 -11.65 -6.37 14.07
C THR A 601 -11.53 -4.90 14.50
N PRO A 602 -12.38 -3.99 14.01
CA PRO A 602 -12.44 -2.64 14.52
C PRO A 602 -12.83 -2.62 16.00
N ALA A 603 -12.05 -1.90 16.82
CA ALA A 603 -12.36 -1.60 18.21
C ALA A 603 -12.67 -0.11 18.36
N ALA A 604 -13.55 0.23 19.30
CA ALA A 604 -14.01 1.60 19.50
C ALA A 604 -13.30 2.27 20.69
N LEU A 605 -12.99 3.56 20.54
CA LEU A 605 -12.52 4.41 21.64
C LEU A 605 -13.71 4.98 22.41
N GLY A 606 -13.65 4.89 23.73
CA GLY A 606 -14.57 5.62 24.60
C GLY A 606 -14.14 7.06 24.83
N SER A 607 -14.87 7.74 25.71
CA SER A 607 -14.62 9.15 26.04
C SER A 607 -13.24 9.37 26.70
N GLN A 608 -12.67 10.54 26.46
CA GLN A 608 -11.42 10.94 27.10
C GLN A 608 -11.60 11.13 28.61
N GLU A 609 -10.65 10.58 29.37
CA GLU A 609 -10.47 10.85 30.79
C GLU A 609 -9.16 11.61 31.02
N ILE A 610 -9.22 12.69 31.80
CA ILE A 610 -8.07 13.51 32.17
C ILE A 610 -7.51 12.99 33.50
N LEU A 611 -6.26 12.55 33.49
CA LEU A 611 -5.56 12.01 34.67
C LEU A 611 -4.75 13.09 35.39
N LYS A 612 -4.19 14.04 34.63
CA LYS A 612 -3.50 15.22 35.12
C LYS A 612 -4.00 16.44 34.37
N SER A 613 -4.46 17.43 35.12
CA SER A 613 -4.76 18.75 34.55
C SER A 613 -3.47 19.31 33.96
N GLU A 614 -3.52 19.80 32.72
CA GLU A 614 -2.49 20.69 32.23
C GLU A 614 -2.39 21.84 33.24
N ARG A 615 -1.23 21.95 33.91
CA ARG A 615 -0.86 23.26 34.44
C ARG A 615 -0.76 24.12 33.21
N VAL A 616 -1.80 24.90 32.97
CA VAL A 616 -1.77 26.02 32.05
C VAL A 616 -0.53 26.80 32.46
N THR A 617 0.58 26.56 31.76
CA THR A 617 1.60 27.58 31.60
C THR A 617 0.92 28.62 30.72
N GLU A 618 0.02 29.37 31.35
CA GLU A 618 -0.01 30.81 31.18
C GLU A 618 1.46 31.19 31.38
N THR A 619 2.16 31.28 30.26
CA THR A 619 3.14 32.33 30.08
C THR A 619 2.57 33.52 30.84
N LEU A 620 3.31 33.96 31.86
CA LEU A 620 2.91 35.06 32.73
C LEU A 620 2.76 36.33 31.88
N THR A 621 1.66 36.44 31.15
CA THR A 621 1.33 37.55 30.26
C THR A 621 0.42 38.50 31.04
N GLY A 622 0.87 39.73 31.21
CA GLY A 622 0.22 40.71 32.08
C GLY A 622 0.65 40.60 33.55
N SER A 623 0.09 41.48 34.39
CA SER A 623 0.23 41.67 35.87
C SER A 623 1.44 41.08 36.61
N ALA A 624 1.77 39.80 36.45
CA ALA A 624 2.99 39.14 36.93
C ALA A 624 4.30 39.80 36.49
N ARG A 625 4.40 40.38 35.27
CA ARG A 625 5.57 41.20 34.88
C ARG A 625 5.72 42.41 35.81
N TYR A 626 4.62 43.09 36.13
CA TYR A 626 4.64 44.23 37.06
C TYR A 626 4.91 43.81 38.50
N ILE A 627 4.47 42.61 38.91
CA ILE A 627 4.79 42.05 40.23
C ILE A 627 6.28 41.68 40.32
N PHE A 628 6.86 41.06 39.29
CA PHE A 628 8.29 40.75 39.25
C PHE A 628 9.14 42.03 39.27
N TRP A 629 8.84 43.01 38.42
CA TRP A 629 9.54 44.31 38.43
C TRP A 629 9.27 45.10 39.72
N GLY A 630 8.10 44.95 40.33
CA GLY A 630 7.76 45.54 41.63
C GLY A 630 8.58 44.94 42.77
N VAL A 631 8.68 43.61 42.83
CA VAL A 631 9.51 42.90 43.82
C VAL A 631 10.99 43.21 43.60
N LEU A 632 11.46 43.23 42.34
CA LEU A 632 12.84 43.62 42.02
C LEU A 632 13.13 45.07 42.42
N GLY A 633 12.20 45.99 42.17
CA GLY A 633 12.28 47.39 42.62
C GLY A 633 12.39 47.51 44.15
N ILE A 634 11.58 46.74 44.89
CA ILE A 634 11.63 46.69 46.36
C ILE A 634 12.99 46.16 46.84
N VAL A 635 13.52 45.11 46.21
CA VAL A 635 14.84 44.55 46.55
C VAL A 635 15.94 45.58 46.29
N VAL A 636 15.91 46.29 45.16
CA VAL A 636 16.88 47.35 44.85
C VAL A 636 16.82 48.49 45.86
N VAL A 637 15.61 48.93 46.25
CA VAL A 637 15.43 49.97 47.28
C VAL A 637 15.96 49.49 48.64
N ALA A 638 15.68 48.25 49.03
CA ALA A 638 16.20 47.68 50.27
C ALA A 638 17.74 47.62 50.28
N LEU A 639 18.35 47.27 49.15
CA LEU A 639 19.80 47.25 48.98
C LEU A 639 20.40 48.67 49.02
N LEU A 640 19.77 49.65 48.38
CA LEU A 640 20.19 51.05 48.44
C LEU A 640 20.08 51.64 49.85
N ILE A 641 19.04 51.27 50.61
CA ILE A 641 18.89 51.67 52.02
C ILE A 641 20.01 51.05 52.87
N LEU A 642 20.32 49.77 52.64
CA LEU A 642 21.42 49.07 53.33
C LEU A 642 22.77 49.73 53.02
N ILE A 643 23.03 50.07 51.76
CA ILE A 643 24.25 50.76 51.31
C ILE A 643 24.32 52.17 51.91
N SER A 644 23.21 52.92 51.98
CA SER A 644 23.20 54.25 52.59
C SER A 644 23.48 54.22 54.09
N ARG A 645 23.13 53.12 54.78
CA ARG A 645 23.46 52.90 56.19
C ARG A 645 24.91 52.47 56.43
N LEU A 646 25.59 51.98 55.39
CA LEU A 646 27.00 51.57 55.42
C LEU A 646 27.95 52.68 54.95
N LEU A 647 27.44 53.80 54.43
CA LEU A 647 28.25 54.98 54.10
C LEU A 647 28.51 55.80 55.37
N PRO A 648 29.78 56.08 55.73
CA PRO A 648 30.09 56.90 56.90
C PRO A 648 29.59 58.33 56.69
N LYS A 649 28.98 58.90 57.74
CA LYS A 649 28.50 60.29 57.72
C LYS A 649 29.68 61.22 57.42
N ALA A 650 29.56 62.01 56.35
CA ALA A 650 30.49 63.10 56.08
C ALA A 650 30.47 64.05 57.28
N THR A 651 31.67 64.43 57.70
CA THR A 651 31.98 65.23 58.89
C THR A 651 31.50 66.66 58.78
#